data_AF-A0A9E1N5X1-F1
#
_entry.id   AF-A0A9E1N5X1-F1
#
_cell.length_a   1.000
_cell.length_b   1.000
_cell.length_c   1.000
_cell.angle_alpha   90.00
_cell.angle_beta   90.00
_cell.angle_gamma   90.00
#
_symmetry.space_group_name_H-M   'P 1'
#
loop_
_entity.id
_entity.type
_entity.pdbx_description
1 polymer ?
#
loop_
_entity_poly.entity_id
_entity_poly.type
_entity_poly.pdbx_seq_one_letter_code
_entity_poly.pdbx_strand_id
1 'polypeptide(L)'
;MSEINSSISHPAVPVFDKLIQYSLFIFVAFSMFSISVTQIAFSIGASCWLWKVHLTQTWKDVRGTLVGTAILFFCLACILAVTTSLDIDSSSRHLKKLLQFSIFFWAANTIQDEKQRDLLIRIIIIAGVAAAFHGLYQYFDADVARKLRVHGTRSHVSTYSGILMLSGLVALGRFLFQKSKNYWVLGCVGIISLCLLLTLTRQAWLGFFIGTSFLLFIWNKKFILLIPLLVMGLLFLSPISVKDRMQSLINMEDLSFQERISLWKGGWEIFKDHPFTGCGFKCVDLIHNQYPDPSGKLGHFRGMHNNALQLIIDTGIIGLGFWVFIWVAYFFEIFKRWRVLATDTSQGNAKSILMGSMAPILGFLTGGFFETNFYDSEMVMLLFFIMGISLARVKKTPLVEKTVTSKFSIIQVDRIIQPLEKVIQFSLFTFVAFSMFSISITQIAFSIGVLSWLLKTHLTKSWGKIIGTPVGLPILCFCLASILAVITSVDFSTSLTPLKKILLFVVFFWVANTVENERQKDLLIKLLIFSGIMASLLGFSQAWTTAVSLQARVSGTMSIYMTFAGILMLVGLLALGRVLFKNTKETWVMGAVGVIAFCLLLTLTRQAWLGFFVGTLILIAFWNKKYLLSVPIVLIFLLLFSPESVKDRLFSLIDLTDWTLQARLYLWQGGWEIFKDYPITGCGFKCVDILHTQYPDPSGFIARLKGMHNNIIQLLVDTGIIGLGAWLSIWVAYFLNIYKKWDQLTLDDNAKSLVLGSLAAVTGFLAGGMFETNFYDSEVVMLLYFIMGISMAQTNKNMQEEKQLQ
;
A
#
# COMPACT_ATOMS: atom_id res chain seq x y z
N MET A 1 -54.71 5.16 16.83
CA MET A 1 -54.07 4.11 16.01
C MET A 1 -52.58 4.33 16.13
N SER A 2 -51.91 3.46 16.89
CA SER A 2 -50.52 3.55 17.33
C SER A 2 -49.57 3.05 16.25
N GLU A 3 -48.73 3.92 15.70
CA GLU A 3 -47.57 3.46 14.92
C GLU A 3 -46.41 3.13 15.85
N ILE A 4 -46.06 1.85 15.83
CA ILE A 4 -45.01 1.20 16.58
C ILE A 4 -43.66 1.69 16.04
N ASN A 5 -43.03 2.63 16.74
CA ASN A 5 -41.60 2.90 16.63
C ASN A 5 -40.81 1.71 17.23
N SER A 6 -40.71 0.62 16.48
CA SER A 6 -39.72 -0.42 16.76
C SER A 6 -38.40 -0.04 16.10
N SER A 7 -37.61 0.81 16.77
CA SER A 7 -36.19 0.93 16.42
C SER A 7 -35.52 -0.39 16.79
N ILE A 8 -35.39 -1.30 15.82
CA ILE A 8 -34.58 -2.50 15.94
C ILE A 8 -33.13 -2.04 16.17
N SER A 9 -32.72 -1.92 17.44
CA SER A 9 -31.34 -1.64 17.80
C SER A 9 -30.55 -2.95 17.69
N HIS A 10 -30.25 -3.35 16.44
CA HIS A 10 -29.41 -4.51 16.20
C HIS A 10 -28.08 -4.30 16.96
N PRO A 11 -27.59 -5.28 17.75
CA PRO A 11 -26.46 -5.08 18.66
C PRO A 11 -25.16 -4.67 17.96
N ALA A 12 -25.06 -4.87 16.64
CA ALA A 12 -23.95 -4.44 15.81
C ALA A 12 -23.95 -2.93 15.43
N VAL A 13 -25.07 -2.21 15.55
CA VAL A 13 -25.18 -0.80 15.13
C VAL A 13 -24.17 0.12 15.82
N PRO A 14 -23.95 0.04 17.16
CA PRO A 14 -22.93 0.86 17.82
C PRO A 14 -21.50 0.56 17.35
N VAL A 15 -21.23 -0.68 16.92
CA VAL A 15 -19.93 -1.08 16.37
C VAL A 15 -19.74 -0.43 15.00
N PHE A 16 -20.75 -0.50 14.13
CA PHE A 16 -20.71 0.16 12.83
C PHE A 16 -20.54 1.67 12.95
N ASP A 17 -21.20 2.33 13.91
CA ASP A 17 -21.04 3.77 14.11
C ASP A 17 -19.61 4.16 14.48
N LYS A 18 -18.96 3.41 15.38
CA LYS A 18 -17.55 3.63 15.72
C LYS A 18 -16.65 3.37 14.52
N LEU A 19 -16.86 2.28 13.79
CA LEU A 19 -16.05 1.94 12.60
C LEU A 19 -16.18 3.01 11.51
N ILE A 20 -17.39 3.51 11.25
CA ILE A 20 -17.63 4.61 10.31
C ILE A 20 -16.88 5.87 10.75
N GLN A 21 -16.97 6.25 12.03
CA GLN A 21 -16.28 7.43 12.55
C GLN A 21 -14.76 7.31 12.46
N TYR A 22 -14.17 6.20 12.93
CA TYR A 22 -12.73 5.98 12.82
C TYR A 22 -12.27 5.96 11.38
N SER A 23 -13.05 5.34 10.48
CA SER A 23 -12.77 5.29 9.05
C SER A 23 -12.74 6.69 8.43
N LEU A 24 -13.66 7.59 8.77
CA LEU A 24 -13.64 8.98 8.29
C LEU A 24 -12.36 9.71 8.73
N PHE A 25 -11.95 9.55 10.00
CA PHE A 25 -10.75 10.20 10.52
C PHE A 25 -9.46 9.63 9.91
N ILE A 26 -9.37 8.30 9.78
CA ILE A 26 -8.22 7.63 9.15
C ILE A 26 -8.13 8.02 7.67
N PHE A 27 -9.26 8.04 6.96
CA PHE A 27 -9.33 8.47 5.57
C PHE A 27 -8.70 9.85 5.39
N VAL A 28 -9.13 10.83 6.18
CA VAL A 28 -8.62 12.20 6.08
C VAL A 28 -7.14 12.28 6.46
N ALA A 29 -6.76 11.67 7.58
CA ALA A 29 -5.39 11.72 8.10
C ALA A 29 -4.38 11.14 7.10
N PHE A 30 -4.75 10.08 6.37
CA PHE A 30 -3.86 9.39 5.43
C PHE A 30 -4.08 9.75 3.96
N SER A 31 -5.09 10.58 3.64
CA SER A 31 -5.44 11.02 2.28
C SER A 31 -4.29 11.68 1.52
N MET A 32 -3.22 12.09 2.21
CA MET A 32 -2.04 12.74 1.63
C MET A 32 -0.76 11.91 1.73
N PHE A 33 -0.80 10.75 2.42
CA PHE A 33 0.39 9.93 2.70
C PHE A 33 0.30 8.53 2.11
N SER A 34 -0.89 7.91 2.08
CA SER A 34 -1.03 6.51 1.64
C SER A 34 -2.34 6.28 0.90
N ILE A 35 -2.23 5.91 -0.37
CA ILE A 35 -3.39 5.52 -1.20
C ILE A 35 -4.08 4.32 -0.56
N SER A 36 -3.30 3.31 -0.19
CA SER A 36 -3.80 2.05 0.36
C SER A 36 -4.59 2.27 1.65
N VAL A 37 -4.02 2.99 2.63
CA VAL A 37 -4.71 3.28 3.90
C VAL A 37 -6.02 4.06 3.65
N THR A 38 -5.98 5.03 2.74
CA THR A 38 -7.15 5.84 2.40
C THR A 38 -8.25 4.99 1.75
N GLN A 39 -7.90 4.11 0.81
CA GLN A 39 -8.85 3.21 0.15
C GLN A 39 -9.46 2.21 1.14
N ILE A 40 -8.67 1.63 2.04
CA ILE A 40 -9.15 0.69 3.05
C ILE A 40 -10.11 1.38 4.03
N ALA A 41 -9.72 2.54 4.54
CA ALA A 41 -10.56 3.31 5.45
C ALA A 41 -11.90 3.64 4.79
N PHE A 42 -11.86 4.08 3.53
CA PHE A 42 -13.07 4.27 2.74
C PHE A 42 -13.87 2.97 2.56
N SER A 43 -13.25 1.85 2.18
CA SER A 43 -13.96 0.58 1.99
C SER A 43 -14.63 0.10 3.28
N ILE A 44 -13.91 0.10 4.41
CA ILE A 44 -14.48 -0.27 5.72
C ILE A 44 -15.63 0.67 6.08
N GLY A 45 -15.41 1.98 5.98
CA GLY A 45 -16.41 2.99 6.32
C GLY A 45 -17.67 2.91 5.46
N ALA A 46 -17.52 2.79 4.14
CA ALA A 46 -18.62 2.71 3.18
C ALA A 46 -19.39 1.40 3.31
N SER A 47 -18.70 0.25 3.46
CA SER A 47 -19.35 -1.04 3.68
C SER A 47 -20.09 -1.08 5.01
N CYS A 48 -19.49 -0.58 6.10
CA CYS A 48 -20.17 -0.48 7.40
C CYS A 48 -21.40 0.43 7.33
N TRP A 49 -21.32 1.54 6.58
CA TRP A 49 -22.44 2.44 6.36
C TRP A 49 -23.57 1.77 5.58
N LEU A 50 -23.29 1.12 4.44
CA LEU A 50 -24.29 0.42 3.65
C LEU A 50 -24.93 -0.73 4.45
N TRP A 51 -24.12 -1.49 5.19
CA TRP A 51 -24.61 -2.56 6.05
C TRP A 51 -25.48 -2.04 7.19
N LYS A 52 -25.08 -0.93 7.82
CA LYS A 52 -25.91 -0.25 8.82
C LYS A 52 -27.26 0.13 8.23
N VAL A 53 -27.28 0.82 7.09
CA VAL A 53 -28.53 1.23 6.40
C VAL A 53 -29.42 0.04 6.08
N HIS A 54 -28.83 -1.07 5.62
CA HIS A 54 -29.57 -2.29 5.32
C HIS A 54 -30.17 -2.93 6.59
N LEU A 55 -29.39 -3.08 7.66
CA LEU A 55 -29.88 -3.64 8.92
C LEU A 55 -30.96 -2.78 9.59
N THR A 56 -30.83 -1.45 9.50
CA THR A 56 -31.80 -0.53 10.08
C THR A 56 -32.98 -0.24 9.15
N GLN A 57 -32.98 -0.79 7.92
CA GLN A 57 -33.98 -0.53 6.88
C GLN A 57 -34.22 0.96 6.58
N THR A 58 -33.18 1.78 6.75
CA THR A 58 -33.24 3.26 6.60
C THR A 58 -32.84 3.70 5.19
N TRP A 59 -33.08 2.90 4.16
CA TRP A 59 -32.75 3.26 2.77
C TRP A 59 -33.49 4.52 2.31
N LYS A 60 -34.70 4.78 2.82
CA LYS A 60 -35.47 6.00 2.56
C LYS A 60 -34.83 7.26 3.18
N ASP A 61 -34.00 7.09 4.21
CA ASP A 61 -33.29 8.20 4.86
C ASP A 61 -31.96 8.51 4.18
N VAL A 62 -31.50 7.65 3.26
CA VAL A 62 -30.30 7.92 2.46
C VAL A 62 -30.59 9.06 1.51
N ARG A 63 -29.75 10.09 1.59
CA ARG A 63 -29.98 11.32 0.83
C ARG A 63 -29.58 11.17 -0.63
N GLY A 64 -30.57 11.31 -1.50
CA GLY A 64 -30.36 11.72 -2.89
C GLY A 64 -30.08 13.22 -2.95
N THR A 65 -28.91 13.62 -3.44
CA THR A 65 -28.60 15.00 -3.84
C THR A 65 -28.66 15.08 -5.36
N LEU A 66 -28.85 16.28 -5.93
CA LEU A 66 -28.80 16.48 -7.38
C LEU A 66 -27.41 16.07 -7.90
N VAL A 67 -26.37 16.35 -7.10
CA VAL A 67 -25.00 15.90 -7.33
C VAL A 67 -24.92 14.36 -7.35
N GLY A 68 -25.56 13.69 -6.38
CA GLY A 68 -25.62 12.23 -6.34
C GLY A 68 -26.29 11.64 -7.59
N THR A 69 -27.39 12.22 -8.05
CA THR A 69 -28.04 11.78 -9.30
C THR A 69 -27.14 11.99 -10.52
N ALA A 70 -26.43 13.11 -10.60
CA ALA A 70 -25.48 13.38 -11.68
C ALA A 70 -24.33 12.36 -11.69
N ILE A 71 -23.80 12.01 -10.52
CA ILE A 71 -22.76 10.99 -10.35
C ILE A 71 -23.27 9.62 -10.83
N LEU A 72 -24.50 9.23 -10.47
CA LEU A 72 -25.06 7.94 -10.90
C LEU A 72 -25.22 7.87 -12.43
N PHE A 73 -25.72 8.93 -13.06
CA PHE A 73 -25.81 8.99 -14.52
C PHE A 73 -24.43 8.96 -15.19
N PHE A 74 -23.44 9.63 -14.62
CA PHE A 74 -22.07 9.56 -15.10
C PHE A 74 -21.50 8.14 -14.99
N CYS A 75 -21.74 7.43 -13.88
CA CYS A 75 -21.34 6.03 -13.74
C CYS A 75 -22.04 5.13 -14.77
N LEU A 76 -23.33 5.34 -15.04
CA LEU A 76 -24.06 4.61 -16.08
C LEU A 76 -23.50 4.90 -17.48
N ALA A 77 -23.15 6.15 -17.78
CA ALA A 77 -22.51 6.52 -19.03
C ALA A 77 -21.13 5.86 -19.20
N CYS A 78 -20.35 5.75 -18.11
CA CYS A 78 -19.07 5.02 -18.14
C CYS A 78 -19.27 3.52 -18.39
N ILE A 79 -20.31 2.90 -17.81
CA ILE A 79 -20.66 1.50 -18.09
C ILE A 79 -21.04 1.33 -19.56
N LEU A 80 -21.87 2.24 -20.10
CA LEU A 80 -22.24 2.24 -21.52
C LEU A 80 -21.02 2.38 -22.44
N ALA A 81 -20.08 3.28 -22.11
CA ALA A 81 -18.83 3.45 -22.84
C ALA A 81 -17.97 2.18 -22.84
N VAL A 82 -17.92 1.45 -21.71
CA VAL A 82 -17.20 0.16 -21.64
C VAL A 82 -17.89 -0.90 -22.51
N THR A 83 -19.22 -0.99 -22.49
CA THR A 83 -19.94 -1.99 -23.30
C THR A 83 -19.80 -1.77 -24.81
N THR A 84 -19.55 -0.53 -25.22
CA THR A 84 -19.37 -0.14 -26.63
C THR A 84 -17.89 0.09 -27.00
N SER A 85 -16.97 -0.24 -26.09
CA SER A 85 -15.54 -0.01 -26.29
C SER A 85 -14.91 -0.99 -27.27
N LEU A 86 -13.81 -0.57 -27.89
CA LEU A 86 -13.03 -1.39 -28.82
C LEU A 86 -12.38 -2.60 -28.14
N ASP A 87 -12.05 -2.47 -26.84
CA ASP A 87 -11.46 -3.53 -26.01
C ASP A 87 -12.14 -3.56 -24.64
N ILE A 88 -13.15 -4.43 -24.54
CA ILE A 88 -13.94 -4.61 -23.33
C ILE A 88 -13.08 -5.11 -22.16
N ASP A 89 -12.11 -5.99 -22.41
CA ASP A 89 -11.28 -6.58 -21.36
C ASP A 89 -10.37 -5.52 -20.72
N SER A 90 -9.75 -4.66 -21.53
CA SER A 90 -8.93 -3.58 -21.00
C SER A 90 -9.76 -2.45 -20.38
N SER A 91 -10.87 -2.09 -21.01
CA SER A 91 -11.75 -1.01 -20.56
C SER A 91 -12.47 -1.37 -19.25
N SER A 92 -12.96 -2.62 -19.10
CA SER A 92 -13.68 -3.10 -17.91
C SER A 92 -12.84 -3.08 -16.62
N ARG A 93 -11.51 -3.24 -16.73
CA ARG A 93 -10.58 -3.10 -15.58
C ARG A 93 -10.61 -1.70 -14.95
N HIS A 94 -11.12 -0.69 -15.66
CA HIS A 94 -11.26 0.68 -15.17
C HIS A 94 -12.58 0.94 -14.45
N LEU A 95 -13.59 0.08 -14.59
CA LEU A 95 -14.88 0.21 -13.89
C LEU A 95 -14.72 0.25 -12.36
N LYS A 96 -13.69 -0.41 -11.82
CA LYS A 96 -13.37 -0.34 -10.38
C LYS A 96 -13.13 1.08 -9.88
N LYS A 97 -12.71 2.02 -10.74
CA LYS A 97 -12.54 3.43 -10.37
C LYS A 97 -13.87 4.12 -10.07
N LEU A 98 -14.99 3.65 -10.63
CA LEU A 98 -16.32 4.20 -10.36
C LEU A 98 -16.71 4.08 -8.88
N LEU A 99 -16.18 3.08 -8.17
CA LEU A 99 -16.41 2.92 -6.73
C LEU A 99 -15.93 4.13 -5.92
N GLN A 100 -14.94 4.89 -6.42
CA GLN A 100 -14.42 6.08 -5.74
C GLN A 100 -15.47 7.18 -5.61
N PHE A 101 -16.41 7.27 -6.54
CA PHE A 101 -17.50 8.25 -6.46
C PHE A 101 -18.46 7.96 -5.29
N SER A 102 -18.50 6.73 -4.78
CA SER A 102 -19.31 6.42 -3.59
C SER A 102 -18.81 7.08 -2.30
N ILE A 103 -17.57 7.60 -2.28
CA ILE A 103 -17.02 8.43 -1.19
C ILE A 103 -17.91 9.65 -0.94
N PHE A 104 -18.43 10.26 -2.01
CA PHE A 104 -19.33 11.40 -1.89
C PHE A 104 -20.57 11.04 -1.07
N PHE A 105 -21.22 9.92 -1.41
CA PHE A 105 -22.42 9.45 -0.71
C PHE A 105 -22.11 9.06 0.72
N TRP A 106 -20.99 8.38 0.94
CA TRP A 106 -20.53 8.01 2.28
C TRP A 106 -20.32 9.25 3.16
N ALA A 107 -19.53 10.23 2.70
CA ALA A 107 -19.27 11.45 3.46
C ALA A 107 -20.53 12.30 3.69
N ALA A 108 -21.36 12.48 2.65
CA ALA A 108 -22.57 13.31 2.73
C ALA A 108 -23.64 12.75 3.68
N ASN A 109 -23.70 11.43 3.88
CA ASN A 109 -24.72 10.76 4.70
C ASN A 109 -24.24 10.37 6.11
N THR A 110 -22.93 10.20 6.32
CA THR A 110 -22.38 9.76 7.62
C THR A 110 -21.93 10.90 8.53
N ILE A 111 -21.61 12.07 7.97
CA ILE A 111 -21.17 13.24 8.75
C ILE A 111 -22.41 14.01 9.22
N GLN A 112 -22.78 13.83 10.49
CA GLN A 112 -24.03 14.37 11.05
C GLN A 112 -23.83 15.43 12.14
N ASP A 113 -22.61 15.58 12.67
CA ASP A 113 -22.27 16.54 13.73
C ASP A 113 -21.33 17.67 13.26
N GLU A 114 -21.55 18.87 13.78
CA GLU A 114 -20.82 20.08 13.38
C GLU A 114 -19.40 20.07 13.90
N LYS A 115 -19.21 19.58 15.13
CA LYS A 115 -17.88 19.43 15.72
C LYS A 115 -17.08 18.39 14.94
N GLN A 116 -17.69 17.25 14.60
CA GLN A 116 -17.07 16.24 13.75
C GLN A 116 -16.67 16.82 12.39
N ARG A 117 -17.58 17.53 11.71
CA ARG A 117 -17.30 18.15 10.41
C ARG A 117 -16.16 19.17 10.50
N ASP A 118 -16.17 20.03 11.53
CA ASP A 118 -15.11 21.01 11.77
C ASP A 118 -13.75 20.34 12.01
N LEU A 119 -13.74 19.27 12.82
CA LEU A 119 -12.54 18.50 13.13
C LEU A 119 -11.96 17.82 11.87
N LEU A 120 -12.80 17.20 11.03
CA LEU A 120 -12.36 16.60 9.77
C LEU A 120 -11.66 17.63 8.87
N ILE A 121 -12.21 18.85 8.76
CA ILE A 121 -11.58 19.92 7.98
C ILE A 121 -10.23 20.33 8.58
N ARG A 122 -10.12 20.44 9.91
CA ARG A 122 -8.82 20.73 10.55
C ARG A 122 -7.80 19.63 10.26
N ILE A 123 -8.20 18.37 10.27
CA ILE A 123 -7.31 17.25 9.97
C ILE A 123 -6.88 17.28 8.49
N ILE A 124 -7.75 17.66 7.54
CA ILE A 124 -7.35 17.89 6.13
C ILE A 124 -6.22 18.93 6.07
N ILE A 125 -6.35 20.04 6.79
CA ILE A 125 -5.36 21.12 6.79
C ILE A 125 -4.05 20.65 7.44
N ILE A 126 -4.12 19.98 8.59
CA ILE A 126 -2.95 19.45 9.31
C ILE A 126 -2.22 18.40 8.46
N ALA A 127 -2.95 17.49 7.81
CA ALA A 127 -2.38 16.51 6.89
C ALA A 127 -1.69 17.22 5.71
N GLY A 128 -2.27 18.30 5.19
CA GLY A 128 -1.66 19.13 4.14
C GLY A 128 -0.35 19.78 4.57
N VAL A 129 -0.30 20.30 5.80
CA VAL A 129 0.93 20.88 6.37
C VAL A 129 2.00 19.80 6.61
N ALA A 130 1.63 18.66 7.18
CA ALA A 130 2.57 17.56 7.40
C ALA A 130 3.11 17.00 6.06
N ALA A 131 2.26 16.90 5.03
CA ALA A 131 2.69 16.54 3.69
C ALA A 131 3.62 17.61 3.09
N ALA A 132 3.33 18.90 3.27
CA ALA A 132 4.18 20.01 2.84
C ALA A 132 5.54 20.02 3.55
N PHE A 133 5.59 19.79 4.86
CA PHE A 133 6.86 19.69 5.59
C PHE A 133 7.73 18.55 5.08
N HIS A 134 7.15 17.40 4.76
CA HIS A 134 7.89 16.30 4.13
C HIS A 134 8.46 16.71 2.76
N GLY A 135 7.71 17.46 1.95
CA GLY A 135 8.19 18.00 0.68
C GLY A 135 9.29 19.05 0.84
N LEU A 136 9.17 19.94 1.83
CA LEU A 136 10.20 20.93 2.16
C LEU A 136 11.47 20.27 2.69
N TYR A 137 11.35 19.23 3.53
CA TYR A 137 12.48 18.45 4.01
C TYR A 137 13.28 17.83 2.83
N GLN A 138 12.60 17.26 1.84
CA GLN A 138 13.25 16.77 0.62
C GLN A 138 14.00 17.86 -0.16
N TYR A 139 13.54 19.10 -0.12
CA TYR A 139 14.21 20.20 -0.83
C TYR A 139 15.55 20.59 -0.18
N PHE A 140 15.67 20.44 1.15
CA PHE A 140 16.89 20.75 1.89
C PHE A 140 17.90 19.59 1.93
N ASP A 141 17.52 18.40 1.45
CA ASP A 141 18.43 17.24 1.35
C ASP A 141 19.32 17.35 0.10
N ALA A 142 20.64 17.25 0.30
CA ALA A 142 21.67 17.69 -0.65
C ALA A 142 21.71 16.89 -1.98
N ASP A 143 21.30 15.62 -1.95
CA ASP A 143 21.26 14.76 -3.14
C ASP A 143 19.99 14.94 -3.99
N VAL A 144 18.91 15.47 -3.39
CA VAL A 144 17.65 15.79 -4.09
C VAL A 144 17.67 17.20 -4.68
N ALA A 145 18.49 18.11 -4.12
CA ALA A 145 18.73 19.44 -4.69
C ALA A 145 19.20 19.39 -6.16
N ARG A 146 19.88 18.31 -6.59
CA ARG A 146 20.26 18.07 -7.99
C ARG A 146 19.08 17.75 -8.92
N LYS A 147 17.93 17.30 -8.38
CA LYS A 147 16.71 16.97 -9.14
C LYS A 147 15.71 18.12 -9.29
N LEU A 148 16.01 19.33 -8.79
CA LEU A 148 15.28 20.60 -8.98
C LEU A 148 13.79 20.64 -8.56
N ARG A 149 13.11 19.52 -8.29
CA ARG A 149 11.65 19.44 -8.10
C ARG A 149 11.26 18.58 -6.90
N VAL A 150 10.39 19.12 -6.03
CA VAL A 150 9.87 18.41 -4.85
C VAL A 150 8.84 17.35 -5.29
N HIS A 151 9.10 16.08 -4.97
CA HIS A 151 8.17 14.97 -5.25
C HIS A 151 7.17 14.71 -4.11
N GLY A 152 7.53 15.07 -2.88
CA GLY A 152 6.66 14.96 -1.72
C GLY A 152 6.38 13.52 -1.31
N THR A 153 5.14 13.25 -0.89
CA THR A 153 4.67 11.96 -0.36
C THR A 153 4.08 11.04 -1.45
N ARG A 154 4.05 11.47 -2.72
CA ARG A 154 3.47 10.72 -3.83
C ARG A 154 4.52 10.36 -4.88
N SER A 155 4.20 9.35 -5.69
CA SER A 155 5.05 8.93 -6.82
C SER A 155 5.12 9.98 -7.93
N HIS A 156 4.00 10.68 -8.19
CA HIS A 156 3.90 11.72 -9.21
C HIS A 156 3.76 13.12 -8.59
N VAL A 157 4.59 14.06 -9.06
CA VAL A 157 4.60 15.45 -8.57
C VAL A 157 3.28 16.16 -8.84
N SER A 158 2.67 15.89 -10.01
CA SER A 158 1.37 16.44 -10.39
C SER A 158 0.28 16.08 -9.38
N THR A 159 0.21 14.82 -8.96
CA THR A 159 -0.74 14.34 -7.96
C THR A 159 -0.49 14.96 -6.58
N TYR A 160 0.79 15.01 -6.15
CA TYR A 160 1.16 15.66 -4.88
C TYR A 160 0.78 17.15 -4.84
N SER A 161 1.16 17.90 -5.88
CA SER A 161 0.82 19.33 -5.99
C SER A 161 -0.67 19.59 -6.03
N GLY A 162 -1.44 18.71 -6.67
CA GLY A 162 -2.89 18.79 -6.72
C GLY A 162 -3.52 18.65 -5.33
N ILE A 163 -3.03 17.71 -4.50
CA ILE A 163 -3.51 17.51 -3.13
C ILE A 163 -3.17 18.72 -2.25
N LEU A 164 -1.97 19.29 -2.40
CA LEU A 164 -1.58 20.54 -1.75
C LEU A 164 -2.45 21.72 -2.18
N MET A 165 -2.76 21.82 -3.47
CA MET A 165 -3.68 22.84 -4.00
C MET A 165 -5.08 22.71 -3.37
N LEU A 166 -5.65 21.51 -3.34
CA LEU A 166 -6.98 21.28 -2.75
C LEU A 166 -6.99 21.67 -1.26
N SER A 167 -6.03 21.17 -0.49
CA SER A 167 -5.95 21.42 0.96
C SER A 167 -5.60 22.86 1.32
N GLY A 168 -4.73 23.52 0.55
CA GLY A 168 -4.39 24.92 0.71
C GLY A 168 -5.59 25.85 0.44
N LEU A 169 -6.40 25.55 -0.58
CA LEU A 169 -7.63 26.30 -0.86
C LEU A 169 -8.72 26.07 0.19
N VAL A 170 -8.83 24.85 0.74
CA VAL A 170 -9.68 24.58 1.91
C VAL A 170 -9.22 25.42 3.11
N ALA A 171 -7.91 25.45 3.40
CA ALA A 171 -7.34 26.21 4.50
C ALA A 171 -7.57 27.72 4.35
N LEU A 172 -7.35 28.26 3.14
CA LEU A 172 -7.55 29.67 2.83
C LEU A 172 -9.03 30.06 2.92
N GLY A 173 -9.93 29.26 2.34
CA GLY A 173 -11.37 29.49 2.44
C GLY A 173 -11.86 29.46 3.88
N ARG A 174 -11.29 28.56 4.70
CA ARG A 174 -11.55 28.56 6.14
C ARG A 174 -11.09 29.86 6.80
N PHE A 175 -9.83 30.26 6.61
CA PHE A 175 -9.28 31.46 7.23
C PHE A 175 -10.05 32.75 6.86
N LEU A 176 -10.42 32.92 5.59
CA LEU A 176 -11.08 34.14 5.11
C LEU A 176 -12.51 34.30 5.62
N PHE A 177 -13.29 33.21 5.67
CA PHE A 177 -14.72 33.27 5.98
C PHE A 177 -15.08 32.81 7.40
N GLN A 178 -14.13 32.25 8.17
CA GLN A 178 -14.35 31.93 9.58
C GLN A 178 -14.47 33.22 10.42
N LYS A 179 -15.43 33.24 11.36
CA LYS A 179 -15.73 34.40 12.22
C LYS A 179 -14.58 34.73 13.17
N SER A 180 -14.03 33.71 13.84
CA SER A 180 -12.81 33.84 14.66
C SER A 180 -11.59 33.62 13.77
N LYS A 181 -10.72 34.64 13.68
CA LYS A 181 -9.48 34.55 12.92
C LYS A 181 -8.47 33.71 13.68
N ASN A 182 -8.28 32.49 13.21
CA ASN A 182 -7.27 31.57 13.71
C ASN A 182 -5.99 31.76 12.88
N TYR A 183 -5.08 32.63 13.34
CA TYR A 183 -3.85 32.96 12.60
C TYR A 183 -2.94 31.74 12.33
N TRP A 184 -3.03 30.68 13.13
CA TRP A 184 -2.31 29.43 12.84
C TRP A 184 -2.72 28.82 11.49
N VAL A 185 -3.99 28.96 11.07
CA VAL A 185 -4.48 28.47 9.77
C VAL A 185 -3.84 29.27 8.63
N LEU A 186 -3.57 30.56 8.82
CA LEU A 186 -2.84 31.37 7.84
C LEU A 186 -1.39 30.90 7.70
N GLY A 187 -0.74 30.55 8.81
CA GLY A 187 0.58 29.91 8.80
C GLY A 187 0.57 28.60 8.01
N CYS A 188 -0.46 27.77 8.19
CA CYS A 188 -0.65 26.54 7.42
C CYS A 188 -0.77 26.81 5.91
N VAL A 189 -1.55 27.83 5.51
CA VAL A 189 -1.66 28.26 4.11
C VAL A 189 -0.29 28.64 3.57
N GLY A 190 0.49 29.44 4.31
CA GLY A 190 1.84 29.85 3.92
C GLY A 190 2.78 28.67 3.67
N ILE A 191 2.81 27.69 4.58
CA ILE A 191 3.66 26.48 4.45
C ILE A 191 3.23 25.64 3.22
N ILE A 192 1.93 25.42 3.06
CA ILE A 192 1.39 24.66 1.91
C ILE A 192 1.71 25.38 0.60
N SER A 193 1.49 26.70 0.53
CA SER A 193 1.78 27.51 -0.66
C SER A 193 3.27 27.55 -1.00
N LEU A 194 4.16 27.65 0.00
CA LEU A 194 5.61 27.59 -0.22
C LEU A 194 6.03 26.24 -0.80
N CYS A 195 5.56 25.14 -0.21
CA CYS A 195 5.85 23.81 -0.74
C CYS A 195 5.27 23.62 -2.14
N LEU A 196 4.04 24.10 -2.39
CA LEU A 196 3.39 24.06 -3.70
C LEU A 196 4.21 24.82 -4.76
N LEU A 197 4.78 25.98 -4.41
CA LEU A 197 5.70 26.71 -5.29
C LEU A 197 6.96 25.88 -5.60
N LEU A 198 7.51 25.13 -4.64
CA LEU A 198 8.70 24.31 -4.89
C LEU A 198 8.41 23.00 -5.67
N THR A 199 7.14 22.64 -5.90
CA THR A 199 6.78 21.50 -6.76
C THR A 199 6.93 21.78 -8.26
N LEU A 200 7.10 23.04 -8.69
CA LEU A 200 7.27 23.44 -10.10
C LEU A 200 6.17 22.93 -11.07
N THR A 201 4.96 22.64 -10.54
CA THR A 201 3.79 22.18 -11.30
C THR A 201 2.91 23.36 -11.73
N ARG A 202 3.03 23.75 -13.00
CA ARG A 202 2.28 24.84 -13.65
C ARG A 202 0.76 24.75 -13.42
N GLN A 203 0.16 23.58 -13.60
CA GLN A 203 -1.29 23.39 -13.46
C GLN A 203 -1.82 23.66 -12.05
N ALA A 204 -1.06 23.26 -11.02
CA ALA A 204 -1.48 23.40 -9.63
C ALA A 204 -1.28 24.84 -9.16
N TRP A 205 -0.27 25.55 -9.67
CA TRP A 205 -0.12 26.99 -9.45
C TRP A 205 -1.29 27.76 -10.04
N LEU A 206 -1.65 27.47 -11.30
CA LEU A 206 -2.78 28.12 -11.97
C LEU A 206 -4.09 27.83 -11.24
N GLY A 207 -4.33 26.58 -10.84
CA GLY A 207 -5.52 26.21 -10.08
C GLY A 207 -5.58 26.86 -8.70
N PHE A 208 -4.45 26.93 -7.99
CA PHE A 208 -4.37 27.63 -6.70
C PHE A 208 -4.59 29.14 -6.86
N PHE A 209 -4.05 29.74 -7.93
CA PHE A 209 -4.23 31.15 -8.26
C PHE A 209 -5.69 31.49 -8.54
N ILE A 210 -6.37 30.70 -9.38
CA ILE A 210 -7.79 30.92 -9.71
C ILE A 210 -8.68 30.69 -8.48
N GLY A 211 -8.42 29.63 -7.71
CA GLY A 211 -9.14 29.37 -6.46
C GLY A 211 -8.96 30.50 -5.43
N THR A 212 -7.74 31.01 -5.28
CA THR A 212 -7.42 32.14 -4.38
C THR A 212 -8.10 33.42 -4.85
N SER A 213 -8.04 33.72 -6.15
CA SER A 213 -8.69 34.89 -6.76
C SER A 213 -10.20 34.85 -6.56
N PHE A 214 -10.83 33.68 -6.73
CA PHE A 214 -12.23 33.46 -6.44
C PHE A 214 -12.57 33.72 -4.96
N LEU A 215 -11.78 33.18 -4.03
CA LEU A 215 -12.01 33.40 -2.59
C LEU A 215 -11.88 34.88 -2.22
N LEU A 216 -10.87 35.58 -2.75
CA LEU A 216 -10.68 37.01 -2.50
C LEU A 216 -11.79 37.85 -3.13
N PHE A 217 -12.28 37.50 -4.32
CA PHE A 217 -13.40 38.18 -4.97
C PHE A 217 -14.67 38.14 -4.10
N ILE A 218 -15.00 36.96 -3.57
CA ILE A 218 -16.19 36.76 -2.73
C ILE A 218 -15.99 37.35 -1.33
N TRP A 219 -14.78 37.29 -0.78
CA TRP A 219 -14.49 37.82 0.55
C TRP A 219 -14.42 39.35 0.56
N ASN A 220 -13.55 39.93 -0.28
CA ASN A 220 -13.42 41.36 -0.48
C ASN A 220 -12.64 41.66 -1.78
N LYS A 221 -13.37 42.05 -2.83
CA LYS A 221 -12.83 42.33 -4.18
C LYS A 221 -11.64 43.30 -4.23
N LYS A 222 -11.47 44.20 -3.23
CA LYS A 222 -10.33 45.13 -3.18
C LYS A 222 -8.98 44.41 -3.05
N PHE A 223 -8.95 43.23 -2.40
CA PHE A 223 -7.72 42.46 -2.21
C PHE A 223 -7.20 41.79 -3.49
N ILE A 224 -8.00 41.73 -4.56
CA ILE A 224 -7.54 41.26 -5.87
C ILE A 224 -6.44 42.18 -6.42
N LEU A 225 -6.49 43.48 -6.11
CA LEU A 225 -5.47 44.44 -6.53
C LEU A 225 -4.10 44.18 -5.89
N LEU A 226 -4.04 43.39 -4.80
CA LEU A 226 -2.77 42.99 -4.18
C LEU A 226 -2.13 41.78 -4.86
N ILE A 227 -2.86 41.05 -5.71
CA ILE A 227 -2.34 39.84 -6.37
C ILE A 227 -1.12 40.15 -7.24
N PRO A 228 -1.09 41.18 -8.10
CA PRO A 228 0.10 41.52 -8.87
C PRO A 228 1.31 41.85 -7.98
N LEU A 229 1.09 42.58 -6.89
CA LEU A 229 2.14 42.91 -5.91
C LEU A 229 2.71 41.65 -5.25
N LEU A 230 1.85 40.71 -4.84
CA LEU A 230 2.25 39.43 -4.26
C LEU A 230 3.01 38.56 -5.26
N VAL A 231 2.56 38.49 -6.51
CA VAL A 231 3.26 37.74 -7.58
C VAL A 231 4.62 38.37 -7.87
N MET A 232 4.73 39.70 -7.95
CA MET A 232 6.02 40.39 -8.13
C MET A 232 6.96 40.14 -6.95
N GLY A 233 6.47 40.25 -5.71
CA GLY A 233 7.27 39.96 -4.52
C GLY A 233 7.74 38.51 -4.44
N LEU A 234 6.86 37.56 -4.80
CA LEU A 234 7.21 36.14 -4.89
C LEU A 234 8.26 35.89 -5.98
N LEU A 235 8.08 36.45 -7.18
CA LEU A 235 9.05 36.30 -8.26
C LEU A 235 10.42 36.86 -7.87
N PHE A 236 10.47 38.03 -7.22
CA PHE A 236 11.71 38.66 -6.79
C PHE A 236 12.49 37.77 -5.80
N LEU A 237 11.80 37.24 -4.78
CA LEU A 237 12.38 36.40 -3.73
C LEU A 237 12.57 34.92 -4.15
N SER A 238 11.96 34.48 -5.24
CA SER A 238 11.98 33.07 -5.65
C SER A 238 13.34 32.61 -6.21
N PRO A 239 13.70 31.32 -6.01
CA PRO A 239 14.86 30.70 -6.67
C PRO A 239 14.79 30.79 -8.20
N ILE A 240 15.96 30.69 -8.85
CA ILE A 240 16.10 30.72 -10.31
C ILE A 240 15.18 29.68 -11.00
N SER A 241 15.08 28.48 -10.44
CA SER A 241 14.22 27.42 -10.98
C SER A 241 12.74 27.79 -11.06
N VAL A 242 12.24 28.60 -10.12
CA VAL A 242 10.85 29.11 -10.14
C VAL A 242 10.71 30.18 -11.21
N LYS A 243 11.71 31.07 -11.36
CA LYS A 243 11.74 32.10 -12.41
C LYS A 243 11.75 31.48 -13.81
N ASP A 244 12.61 30.50 -14.05
CA ASP A 244 12.67 29.77 -15.33
C ASP A 244 11.34 29.06 -15.62
N ARG A 245 10.75 28.43 -14.60
CA ARG A 245 9.46 27.77 -14.73
C ARG A 245 8.33 28.75 -15.03
N MET A 246 8.39 29.97 -14.48
CA MET A 246 7.43 31.03 -14.76
C MET A 246 7.59 31.62 -16.17
N GLN A 247 8.81 31.79 -16.67
CA GLN A 247 9.04 32.20 -18.07
C GLN A 247 8.45 31.17 -19.05
N SER A 248 8.64 29.89 -18.75
CA SER A 248 8.11 28.79 -19.56
C SER A 248 6.58 28.65 -19.53
N LEU A 249 5.87 29.35 -18.63
CA LEU A 249 4.39 29.45 -18.67
C LEU A 249 3.89 30.42 -19.74
N ILE A 250 4.70 31.44 -20.06
CA ILE A 250 4.35 32.51 -21.01
C ILE A 250 4.92 32.21 -22.39
N ASN A 251 5.97 31.38 -22.47
CA ASN A 251 6.56 30.97 -23.72
C ASN A 251 5.65 29.99 -24.48
N MET A 252 5.05 30.46 -25.58
CA MET A 252 4.22 29.64 -26.46
C MET A 252 5.04 28.62 -27.28
N GLU A 253 6.34 28.81 -27.39
CA GLU A 253 7.28 27.89 -28.06
C GLU A 253 7.82 26.81 -27.10
N ASP A 254 7.37 26.79 -25.83
CA ASP A 254 7.78 25.77 -24.86
C ASP A 254 7.39 24.37 -25.37
N LEU A 255 8.38 23.48 -25.42
CA LEU A 255 8.25 22.13 -25.96
C LEU A 255 7.05 21.40 -25.36
N SER A 256 6.85 21.50 -24.04
CA SER A 256 5.78 20.79 -23.34
C SER A 256 4.36 21.29 -23.69
N PHE A 257 4.23 22.55 -24.09
CA PHE A 257 2.96 23.11 -24.54
C PHE A 257 2.67 22.69 -25.99
N GLN A 258 3.67 22.77 -26.86
CA GLN A 258 3.55 22.31 -28.26
C GLN A 258 3.22 20.81 -28.33
N GLU A 259 3.84 19.98 -27.48
CA GLU A 259 3.51 18.56 -27.35
C GLU A 259 2.04 18.33 -27.00
N ARG A 260 1.48 19.11 -26.06
CA ARG A 260 0.06 19.00 -25.68
C ARG A 260 -0.87 19.42 -26.81
N ILE A 261 -0.53 20.47 -27.56
CA ILE A 261 -1.31 20.87 -28.74
C ILE A 261 -1.36 19.73 -29.76
N SER A 262 -0.23 19.05 -30.01
CA SER A 262 -0.19 17.91 -30.92
C SER A 262 -1.06 16.75 -30.41
N LEU A 263 -0.93 16.40 -29.12
CA LEU A 263 -1.78 15.37 -28.49
C LEU A 263 -3.26 15.74 -28.57
N TRP A 264 -3.62 17.00 -28.39
CA TRP A 264 -5.01 17.44 -28.43
C TRP A 264 -5.59 17.35 -29.84
N LYS A 265 -4.81 17.69 -30.87
CA LYS A 265 -5.20 17.51 -32.27
C LYS A 265 -5.42 16.02 -32.58
N GLY A 266 -4.47 15.16 -32.21
CA GLY A 266 -4.60 13.72 -32.41
C GLY A 266 -5.82 13.13 -31.67
N GLY A 267 -6.01 13.50 -30.40
CA GLY A 267 -7.17 13.09 -29.62
C GLY A 267 -8.51 13.58 -30.19
N TRP A 268 -8.52 14.75 -30.82
CA TRP A 268 -9.71 15.27 -31.50
C TRP A 268 -10.09 14.45 -32.75
N GLU A 269 -9.11 13.95 -33.49
CA GLU A 269 -9.36 13.01 -34.59
C GLU A 269 -9.98 11.71 -34.07
N ILE A 270 -9.46 11.15 -32.98
CA ILE A 270 -10.03 9.94 -32.35
C ILE A 270 -11.49 10.17 -31.92
N PHE A 271 -11.78 11.33 -31.32
CA PHE A 271 -13.14 11.66 -30.90
C PHE A 271 -14.11 11.71 -32.08
N LYS A 272 -13.69 12.22 -33.24
CA LYS A 272 -14.55 12.30 -34.44
C LYS A 272 -15.02 10.93 -34.93
N ASP A 273 -14.23 9.90 -34.72
CA ASP A 273 -14.59 8.52 -35.09
C ASP A 273 -15.53 7.86 -34.06
N HIS A 274 -15.49 8.31 -32.79
CA HIS A 274 -16.27 7.74 -31.69
C HIS A 274 -17.06 8.78 -30.86
N PRO A 275 -17.96 9.56 -31.47
CA PRO A 275 -18.49 10.79 -30.84
C PRO A 275 -19.48 10.57 -29.70
N PHE A 276 -20.26 9.49 -29.71
CA PHE A 276 -21.37 9.31 -28.76
C PHE A 276 -20.97 8.69 -27.43
N THR A 277 -20.36 7.51 -27.48
CA THR A 277 -19.96 6.72 -26.29
C THR A 277 -18.45 6.61 -26.10
N GLY A 278 -17.65 7.20 -26.99
CA GLY A 278 -16.19 7.13 -26.96
C GLY A 278 -15.66 5.76 -27.41
N CYS A 279 -14.33 5.60 -27.39
CA CYS A 279 -13.69 4.32 -27.72
C CYS A 279 -13.42 3.44 -26.48
N GLY A 280 -13.79 3.91 -25.27
CA GLY A 280 -13.57 3.22 -24.00
C GLY A 280 -12.30 3.66 -23.27
N PHE A 281 -12.14 3.20 -22.03
CA PHE A 281 -10.99 3.59 -21.21
C PHE A 281 -9.69 2.98 -21.75
N LYS A 282 -8.66 3.83 -21.88
CA LYS A 282 -7.35 3.49 -22.48
C LYS A 282 -7.39 3.05 -23.95
N CYS A 283 -8.44 3.38 -24.70
CA CYS A 283 -8.48 3.07 -26.13
C CYS A 283 -7.33 3.72 -26.91
N VAL A 284 -6.91 4.93 -26.52
CA VAL A 284 -5.79 5.65 -27.17
C VAL A 284 -4.52 4.79 -27.18
N ASP A 285 -4.20 4.09 -26.09
CA ASP A 285 -3.03 3.22 -26.00
C ASP A 285 -3.05 2.11 -27.06
N LEU A 286 -4.23 1.69 -27.52
CA LEU A 286 -4.44 0.61 -28.50
C LEU A 286 -4.43 1.12 -29.94
N ILE A 287 -5.08 2.27 -30.19
CA ILE A 287 -5.37 2.73 -31.57
C ILE A 287 -4.49 3.89 -32.03
N HIS A 288 -3.60 4.43 -31.18
CA HIS A 288 -2.76 5.59 -31.54
C HIS A 288 -2.01 5.44 -32.87
N ASN A 289 -1.60 4.23 -33.25
CA ASN A 289 -0.89 3.97 -34.51
C ASN A 289 -1.75 4.21 -35.77
N GLN A 290 -3.09 4.23 -35.63
CA GLN A 290 -4.02 4.45 -36.72
C GLN A 290 -4.27 5.94 -36.97
N TYR A 291 -3.86 6.80 -36.04
CA TYR A 291 -4.08 8.24 -36.11
C TYR A 291 -2.76 8.94 -36.46
N PRO A 292 -2.74 9.79 -37.50
CA PRO A 292 -1.53 10.47 -37.91
C PRO A 292 -1.11 11.49 -36.84
N ASP A 293 -0.01 11.18 -36.15
CA ASP A 293 0.68 12.14 -35.30
C ASP A 293 2.08 12.41 -35.88
N PRO A 294 2.27 13.54 -36.60
CA PRO A 294 3.57 13.89 -37.17
C PRO A 294 4.66 14.12 -36.12
N SER A 295 4.30 14.27 -34.84
CA SER A 295 5.25 14.36 -33.72
C SER A 295 5.63 13.00 -33.11
N GLY A 296 4.90 11.92 -33.43
CA GLY A 296 5.10 10.57 -32.88
C GLY A 296 4.88 10.46 -31.36
N LYS A 297 4.27 11.47 -30.73
CA LYS A 297 4.08 11.59 -29.28
C LYS A 297 2.83 10.88 -28.76
N LEU A 298 1.81 10.70 -29.59
CA LEU A 298 0.56 10.02 -29.26
C LEU A 298 0.79 8.56 -28.81
N GLY A 299 1.78 7.87 -29.40
CA GLY A 299 2.20 6.54 -28.96
C GLY A 299 3.18 6.50 -27.78
N HIS A 300 3.76 7.65 -27.42
CA HIS A 300 4.73 7.77 -26.33
C HIS A 300 4.07 8.17 -25.00
N PHE A 301 3.07 9.05 -25.03
CA PHE A 301 2.37 9.54 -23.84
C PHE A 301 1.09 8.74 -23.57
N ARG A 302 0.94 8.27 -22.32
CA ARG A 302 -0.21 7.45 -21.87
C ARG A 302 -1.49 8.27 -21.56
N GLY A 303 -1.68 9.44 -22.17
CA GLY A 303 -2.86 10.30 -21.94
C GLY A 303 -2.78 11.71 -22.53
N MET A 304 -3.93 12.41 -22.56
CA MET A 304 -4.09 13.72 -23.23
C MET A 304 -3.64 14.94 -22.41
N HIS A 305 -3.28 14.76 -21.14
CA HIS A 305 -3.00 15.85 -20.19
C HIS A 305 -4.10 16.93 -20.16
N ASN A 306 -5.36 16.51 -20.31
CA ASN A 306 -6.55 17.34 -20.24
C ASN A 306 -7.74 16.43 -19.90
N ASN A 307 -8.39 16.68 -18.77
CA ASN A 307 -9.52 15.87 -18.31
C ASN A 307 -10.69 15.84 -19.30
N ALA A 308 -11.07 17.01 -19.83
CA ALA A 308 -12.24 17.09 -20.70
C ALA A 308 -11.99 16.36 -22.03
N LEU A 309 -10.80 16.54 -22.60
CA LEU A 309 -10.44 15.85 -23.84
C LEU A 309 -10.21 14.35 -23.62
N GLN A 310 -9.55 13.95 -22.53
CA GLN A 310 -9.42 12.52 -22.23
C GLN A 310 -10.80 11.88 -22.06
N LEU A 311 -11.70 12.55 -21.35
CA LEU A 311 -13.02 12.00 -21.04
C LEU A 311 -13.93 11.95 -22.26
N ILE A 312 -13.88 12.95 -23.16
CA ILE A 312 -14.66 12.92 -24.40
C ILE A 312 -14.21 11.80 -25.34
N ILE A 313 -12.92 11.45 -25.33
CA ILE A 313 -12.39 10.32 -26.10
C ILE A 313 -12.83 8.99 -25.47
N ASP A 314 -12.69 8.87 -24.15
CA ASP A 314 -12.97 7.61 -23.45
C ASP A 314 -14.49 7.30 -23.37
N THR A 315 -15.33 8.33 -23.25
CA THR A 315 -16.78 8.17 -22.93
C THR A 315 -17.74 8.91 -23.87
N GLY A 316 -17.21 9.63 -24.87
CA GLY A 316 -18.00 10.40 -25.83
C GLY A 316 -18.70 11.60 -25.22
N ILE A 317 -19.60 12.21 -26.00
CA ILE A 317 -20.39 13.36 -25.56
C ILE A 317 -21.35 13.01 -24.41
N ILE A 318 -21.81 11.75 -24.33
CA ILE A 318 -22.72 11.30 -23.27
C ILE A 318 -22.01 11.34 -21.91
N GLY A 319 -20.82 10.73 -21.82
CA GLY A 319 -20.06 10.73 -20.56
C GLY A 319 -19.54 12.11 -20.17
N LEU A 320 -19.03 12.90 -21.13
CA LEU A 320 -18.63 14.28 -20.87
C LEU A 320 -19.82 15.14 -20.40
N GLY A 321 -21.00 14.97 -21.00
CA GLY A 321 -22.22 15.70 -20.64
C GLY A 321 -22.63 15.46 -19.18
N PHE A 322 -22.64 14.20 -18.74
CA PHE A 322 -22.92 13.89 -17.34
C PHE A 322 -21.81 14.31 -16.37
N TRP A 323 -20.56 14.31 -16.82
CA TRP A 323 -19.46 14.87 -16.03
C TRP A 323 -19.61 16.38 -15.80
N VAL A 324 -19.97 17.14 -16.85
CA VAL A 324 -20.32 18.56 -16.72
C VAL A 324 -21.52 18.75 -15.80
N PHE A 325 -22.53 17.86 -15.89
CA PHE A 325 -23.70 17.91 -15.03
C PHE A 325 -23.36 17.76 -13.54
N ILE A 326 -22.35 16.95 -13.17
CA ILE A 326 -21.87 16.86 -11.77
C ILE A 326 -21.47 18.24 -11.25
N TRP A 327 -20.68 18.98 -12.02
CA TRP A 327 -20.19 20.30 -11.60
C TRP A 327 -21.31 21.33 -11.55
N VAL A 328 -22.19 21.36 -12.57
CA VAL A 328 -23.35 22.26 -12.60
C VAL A 328 -24.27 22.00 -11.42
N ALA A 329 -24.59 20.72 -11.15
CA ALA A 329 -25.40 20.33 -10.00
C ALA A 329 -24.76 20.76 -8.67
N TYR A 330 -23.44 20.59 -8.54
CA TYR A 330 -22.72 20.97 -7.33
C TYR A 330 -22.73 22.48 -7.11
N PHE A 331 -22.38 23.28 -8.12
CA PHE A 331 -22.41 24.73 -8.01
C PHE A 331 -23.82 25.26 -7.73
N PHE A 332 -24.84 24.68 -8.36
CA PHE A 332 -26.24 25.02 -8.10
C PHE A 332 -26.63 24.76 -6.63
N GLU A 333 -26.28 23.59 -6.07
CA GLU A 333 -26.55 23.28 -4.67
C GLU A 333 -25.82 24.21 -3.69
N ILE A 334 -24.54 24.49 -3.94
CA ILE A 334 -23.74 25.40 -3.10
C ILE A 334 -24.31 26.82 -3.17
N PHE A 335 -24.67 27.31 -4.35
CA PHE A 335 -25.22 28.64 -4.54
C PHE A 335 -26.60 28.79 -3.87
N LYS A 336 -27.45 27.76 -3.96
CA LYS A 336 -28.73 27.72 -3.23
C LYS A 336 -28.51 27.83 -1.73
N ARG A 337 -27.54 27.10 -1.16
CA ARG A 337 -27.20 27.18 0.27
C ARG A 337 -26.59 28.53 0.64
N TRP A 338 -25.72 29.07 -0.22
CA TRP A 338 -25.10 30.37 -0.02
C TRP A 338 -26.13 31.49 0.07
N ARG A 339 -27.12 31.53 -0.83
CA ARG A 339 -28.21 32.54 -0.78
C ARG A 339 -28.97 32.51 0.55
N VAL A 340 -29.23 31.32 1.09
CA VAL A 340 -29.90 31.14 2.39
C VAL A 340 -28.99 31.57 3.55
N LEU A 341 -27.68 31.35 3.45
CA LEU A 341 -26.71 31.74 4.48
C LEU A 341 -26.30 33.22 4.40
N ALA A 342 -26.45 33.86 3.25
CA ALA A 342 -26.08 35.26 3.04
C ALA A 342 -26.88 36.22 3.94
N THR A 343 -28.12 35.86 4.29
CA THR A 343 -29.02 36.63 5.16
C THR A 343 -28.70 36.50 6.65
N ASP A 344 -27.91 35.51 7.06
CA ASP A 344 -27.62 35.21 8.48
C ASP A 344 -26.12 35.42 8.78
N THR A 345 -25.80 36.48 9.52
CA THR A 345 -24.44 36.86 9.96
C THR A 345 -23.90 35.95 11.06
N SER A 346 -24.74 35.12 11.70
CA SER A 346 -24.33 34.24 12.80
C SER A 346 -23.59 32.97 12.36
N GLN A 347 -23.64 32.60 11.06
CA GLN A 347 -23.15 31.30 10.55
C GLN A 347 -21.82 31.35 9.79
N GLY A 348 -20.79 32.00 10.37
CA GLY A 348 -19.46 32.11 9.76
C GLY A 348 -18.80 30.75 9.42
N ASN A 349 -18.98 29.73 10.26
CA ASN A 349 -18.42 28.40 10.01
C ASN A 349 -19.03 27.76 8.76
N ALA A 350 -20.35 27.82 8.56
CA ALA A 350 -21.00 27.25 7.38
C ALA A 350 -20.55 27.95 6.07
N LYS A 351 -20.41 29.28 6.09
CA LYS A 351 -19.88 30.05 4.94
C LYS A 351 -18.46 29.62 4.59
N SER A 352 -17.62 29.41 5.60
CA SER A 352 -16.24 28.97 5.42
C SER A 352 -16.10 27.59 4.79
N ILE A 353 -17.00 26.66 5.13
CA ILE A 353 -17.01 25.30 4.57
C ILE A 353 -17.48 25.33 3.11
N LEU A 354 -18.51 26.10 2.79
CA LEU A 354 -19.00 26.22 1.42
C LEU A 354 -17.93 26.84 0.50
N MET A 355 -17.38 27.99 0.87
CA MET A 355 -16.36 28.66 0.04
C MET A 355 -15.05 27.89 0.00
N GLY A 356 -14.62 27.33 1.13
CA GLY A 356 -13.46 26.44 1.23
C GLY A 356 -13.62 25.12 0.48
N SER A 357 -14.84 24.71 0.10
CA SER A 357 -15.08 23.57 -0.78
C SER A 357 -15.22 23.95 -2.27
N MET A 358 -15.72 25.15 -2.56
CA MET A 358 -15.94 25.63 -3.93
C MET A 358 -14.62 26.01 -4.62
N ALA A 359 -13.70 26.65 -3.90
CA ALA A 359 -12.40 27.05 -4.45
C ALA A 359 -11.52 25.86 -4.89
N PRO A 360 -11.36 24.77 -4.09
CA PRO A 360 -10.65 23.57 -4.54
C PRO A 360 -11.19 22.97 -5.85
N ILE A 361 -12.50 22.98 -6.05
CA ILE A 361 -13.14 22.45 -7.27
C ILE A 361 -12.82 23.33 -8.47
N LEU A 362 -12.87 24.66 -8.32
CA LEU A 362 -12.41 25.58 -9.37
C LEU A 362 -10.93 25.38 -9.69
N GLY A 363 -10.09 25.20 -8.66
CA GLY A 363 -8.67 24.87 -8.85
C GLY A 363 -8.45 23.54 -9.56
N PHE A 364 -9.23 22.51 -9.23
CA PHE A 364 -9.20 21.20 -9.88
C PHE A 364 -9.59 21.28 -11.36
N LEU A 365 -10.70 21.95 -11.67
CA LEU A 365 -11.20 22.09 -13.04
C LEU A 365 -10.22 22.86 -13.92
N THR A 366 -9.65 23.94 -13.40
CA THR A 366 -8.68 24.77 -14.12
C THR A 366 -7.34 24.05 -14.31
N GLY A 367 -6.83 23.37 -13.29
CA GLY A 367 -5.66 22.51 -13.43
C GLY A 367 -5.91 21.33 -14.38
N GLY A 368 -7.16 20.83 -14.44
CA GLY A 368 -7.59 19.74 -15.32
C GLY A 368 -7.57 20.05 -16.81
N PHE A 369 -7.41 21.30 -17.24
CA PHE A 369 -7.13 21.63 -18.65
C PHE A 369 -5.70 21.25 -19.07
N PHE A 370 -4.82 21.09 -18.09
CA PHE A 370 -3.38 20.91 -18.29
C PHE A 370 -2.85 19.62 -17.67
N GLU A 371 -3.73 18.79 -17.09
CA GLU A 371 -3.43 17.46 -16.57
C GLU A 371 -4.65 16.54 -16.64
N THR A 372 -4.40 15.25 -16.74
CA THR A 372 -5.42 14.21 -16.61
C THR A 372 -5.62 13.81 -15.13
N ASN A 373 -5.82 14.79 -14.25
CA ASN A 373 -5.90 14.57 -12.80
C ASN A 373 -7.22 13.92 -12.33
N PHE A 374 -8.25 13.82 -13.19
CA PHE A 374 -9.48 13.09 -12.90
C PHE A 374 -9.30 11.57 -12.88
N TYR A 375 -8.20 11.06 -13.43
CA TYR A 375 -7.90 9.63 -13.43
C TYR A 375 -7.01 9.24 -12.25
N ASP A 376 -6.48 10.21 -11.51
CA ASP A 376 -5.72 10.02 -10.28
C ASP A 376 -6.66 9.78 -9.10
N SER A 377 -6.49 8.63 -8.45
CA SER A 377 -7.41 8.19 -7.40
C SER A 377 -7.34 9.09 -6.18
N GLU A 378 -6.15 9.55 -5.81
CA GLU A 378 -5.93 10.38 -4.62
C GLU A 378 -6.63 11.74 -4.75
N MET A 379 -6.55 12.34 -5.94
CA MET A 379 -7.18 13.61 -6.25
C MET A 379 -8.69 13.49 -6.21
N VAL A 380 -9.25 12.51 -6.93
CA VAL A 380 -10.70 12.28 -6.99
C VAL A 380 -11.27 11.95 -5.62
N MET A 381 -10.63 11.03 -4.88
CA MET A 381 -11.10 10.63 -3.55
C MET A 381 -11.17 11.82 -2.59
N LEU A 382 -10.13 12.66 -2.53
CA LEU A 382 -10.13 13.85 -1.67
C LEU A 382 -11.15 14.91 -2.15
N LEU A 383 -11.25 15.13 -3.47
CA LEU A 383 -12.19 16.09 -4.07
C LEU A 383 -13.65 15.73 -3.75
N PHE A 384 -14.07 14.50 -4.02
CA PHE A 384 -15.44 14.05 -3.75
C PHE A 384 -15.73 13.94 -2.25
N PHE A 385 -14.72 13.71 -1.41
CA PHE A 385 -14.85 13.81 0.03
C PHE A 385 -15.10 15.26 0.49
N ILE A 386 -14.38 16.24 -0.04
CA ILE A 386 -14.61 17.68 0.21
C ILE A 386 -16.02 18.09 -0.23
N MET A 387 -16.48 17.62 -1.40
CA MET A 387 -17.86 17.81 -1.88
C MET A 387 -18.89 17.18 -0.93
N GLY A 388 -18.62 15.97 -0.42
CA GLY A 388 -19.51 15.30 0.53
C GLY A 388 -19.60 16.05 1.86
N ILE A 389 -18.47 16.51 2.40
CA ILE A 389 -18.40 17.32 3.62
C ILE A 389 -19.20 18.62 3.50
N SER A 390 -19.09 19.32 2.37
CA SER A 390 -19.77 20.59 2.17
C SER A 390 -21.29 20.43 2.07
N LEU A 391 -21.74 19.30 1.51
CA LEU A 391 -23.14 19.00 1.34
C LEU A 391 -23.78 18.22 2.51
N ALA A 392 -22.99 17.68 3.44
CA ALA A 392 -23.45 16.96 4.63
C ALA A 392 -24.45 17.78 5.47
N ARG A 393 -25.54 17.13 5.92
CA ARG A 393 -26.55 17.75 6.78
C ARG A 393 -26.17 17.52 8.23
N VAL A 394 -25.93 18.62 8.93
CA VAL A 394 -25.40 18.60 10.28
C VAL A 394 -26.43 19.14 11.28
N LYS A 395 -26.60 18.47 12.42
CA LYS A 395 -27.41 18.96 13.54
C LYS A 395 -26.62 20.01 14.33
N LYS A 396 -27.23 21.18 14.60
CA LYS A 396 -26.64 22.17 15.51
C LYS A 396 -26.79 21.66 16.94
N THR A 397 -25.69 21.35 17.61
CA THR A 397 -25.70 21.00 19.03
C THR A 397 -25.75 22.30 19.86
N PRO A 398 -26.67 22.47 20.82
CA PRO A 398 -26.62 23.60 21.75
C PRO A 398 -25.28 23.59 22.50
N LEU A 399 -24.68 24.77 22.68
CA LEU A 399 -23.47 24.96 23.48
C LEU A 399 -23.81 24.73 24.96
N VAL A 400 -23.86 23.47 25.38
CA VAL A 400 -23.73 23.13 26.80
C VAL A 400 -22.24 22.89 27.05
N GLU A 401 -21.64 23.77 27.85
CA GLU A 401 -20.35 23.53 28.48
C GLU A 401 -20.42 22.19 29.22
N LYS A 402 -19.70 21.20 28.71
CA LYS A 402 -19.38 20.02 29.50
C LYS A 402 -18.01 20.25 30.12
N THR A 403 -18.03 20.73 31.36
CA THR A 403 -17.02 20.37 32.36
C THR A 403 -16.98 18.84 32.43
N VAL A 404 -16.04 18.22 31.73
CA VAL A 404 -15.71 16.81 31.91
C VAL A 404 -14.57 16.73 32.91
N THR A 405 -14.92 16.87 34.19
CA THR A 405 -14.21 16.17 35.25
C THR A 405 -14.96 14.87 35.50
N SER A 406 -14.44 13.75 35.03
CA SER A 406 -14.84 12.46 35.57
C SER A 406 -13.64 11.53 35.66
N LYS A 407 -13.33 11.14 36.89
CA LYS A 407 -12.59 9.95 37.29
C LYS A 407 -12.80 8.81 36.28
N PHE A 408 -11.74 8.41 35.59
CA PHE A 408 -11.72 7.17 34.82
C PHE A 408 -11.61 6.00 35.81
N SER A 409 -12.74 5.38 36.13
CA SER A 409 -12.76 4.10 36.84
C SER A 409 -12.69 2.94 35.83
N ILE A 410 -11.83 2.00 36.19
CA ILE A 410 -11.40 0.70 35.66
C ILE A 410 -12.42 -0.16 34.87
N ILE A 411 -13.71 0.22 34.77
CA ILE A 411 -14.80 -0.58 34.17
C ILE A 411 -14.91 -0.43 32.63
N GLN A 412 -14.31 0.59 32.01
CA GLN A 412 -14.39 0.81 30.54
C GLN A 412 -13.37 0.01 29.72
N VAL A 413 -12.28 -0.48 30.32
CA VAL A 413 -11.16 -1.09 29.60
C VAL A 413 -11.58 -2.44 28.99
N ASP A 414 -12.38 -3.24 29.69
CA ASP A 414 -12.83 -4.56 29.22
C ASP A 414 -13.74 -4.49 27.98
N ARG A 415 -14.52 -3.41 27.83
CA ARG A 415 -15.35 -3.18 26.63
C ARG A 415 -14.53 -2.89 25.37
N ILE A 416 -13.27 -2.46 25.52
CA ILE A 416 -12.35 -2.17 24.40
C ILE A 416 -11.46 -3.40 24.11
N ILE A 417 -11.12 -4.20 25.11
CA ILE A 417 -10.24 -5.36 24.93
C ILE A 417 -10.89 -6.45 24.05
N GLN A 418 -12.15 -6.81 24.28
CA GLN A 418 -12.82 -7.87 23.50
C GLN A 418 -12.88 -7.61 21.98
N PRO A 419 -13.30 -6.42 21.49
CA PRO A 419 -13.24 -6.15 20.06
C PRO A 419 -11.81 -6.09 19.53
N LEU A 420 -10.84 -5.64 20.35
CA LEU A 420 -9.44 -5.57 19.97
C LEU A 420 -8.83 -6.97 19.76
N GLU A 421 -9.18 -7.94 20.62
CA GLU A 421 -8.81 -9.35 20.42
C GLU A 421 -9.39 -9.92 19.13
N LYS A 422 -10.66 -9.65 18.83
CA LYS A 422 -11.28 -10.07 17.56
C LYS A 422 -10.57 -9.46 16.36
N VAL A 423 -10.14 -8.21 16.43
CA VAL A 423 -9.36 -7.55 15.37
C VAL A 423 -7.99 -8.19 15.22
N ILE A 424 -7.28 -8.49 16.31
CA ILE A 424 -5.99 -9.22 16.29
C ILE A 424 -6.17 -10.58 15.63
N GLN A 425 -7.20 -11.34 16.00
CA GLN A 425 -7.48 -12.64 15.41
C GLN A 425 -7.83 -12.54 13.93
N PHE A 426 -8.78 -11.67 13.57
CA PHE A 426 -9.20 -11.47 12.18
C PHE A 426 -8.03 -11.05 11.28
N SER A 427 -7.19 -10.13 11.75
CA SER A 427 -6.00 -9.70 11.04
C SER A 427 -4.98 -10.82 10.89
N LEU A 428 -4.78 -11.66 11.89
CA LEU A 428 -3.90 -12.83 11.80
C LEU A 428 -4.39 -13.85 10.75
N PHE A 429 -5.69 -14.19 10.76
CA PHE A 429 -6.27 -15.08 9.75
C PHE A 429 -6.20 -14.47 8.34
N THR A 430 -6.43 -13.17 8.21
CA THR A 430 -6.32 -12.46 6.92
C THR A 430 -4.88 -12.42 6.43
N PHE A 431 -3.91 -12.18 7.31
CA PHE A 431 -2.48 -12.22 6.99
C PHE A 431 -2.11 -13.57 6.38
N VAL A 432 -2.50 -14.68 7.02
CA VAL A 432 -2.19 -16.03 6.52
C VAL A 432 -2.90 -16.32 5.20
N ALA A 433 -4.21 -16.03 5.12
CA ALA A 433 -5.01 -16.30 3.93
C ALA A 433 -4.48 -15.59 2.69
N PHE A 434 -3.99 -14.34 2.83
CA PHE A 434 -3.55 -13.50 1.72
C PHE A 434 -2.04 -13.44 1.50
N SER A 435 -1.24 -14.07 2.38
CA SER A 435 0.23 -14.10 2.29
C SER A 435 0.77 -14.57 0.92
N MET A 436 -0.01 -15.39 0.20
CA MET A 436 0.35 -15.94 -1.10
C MET A 436 -0.36 -15.28 -2.29
N PHE A 437 -1.22 -14.29 -2.06
CA PHE A 437 -2.02 -13.65 -3.12
C PHE A 437 -1.84 -12.14 -3.22
N SER A 438 -1.61 -11.47 -2.10
CA SER A 438 -1.58 -10.00 -2.08
C SER A 438 -0.64 -9.47 -1.02
N ILE A 439 0.44 -8.84 -1.50
CA ILE A 439 1.42 -8.11 -0.69
C ILE A 439 0.71 -7.03 0.12
N SER A 440 -0.15 -6.25 -0.54
CA SER A 440 -0.89 -5.16 0.09
C SER A 440 -1.77 -5.66 1.23
N ILE A 441 -2.64 -6.65 1.00
CA ILE A 441 -3.55 -7.16 2.04
C ILE A 441 -2.75 -7.74 3.22
N THR A 442 -1.66 -8.44 2.94
CA THR A 442 -0.78 -9.02 3.97
C THR A 442 -0.14 -7.94 4.84
N GLN A 443 0.42 -6.88 4.25
CA GLN A 443 1.02 -5.77 4.99
C GLN A 443 -0.02 -4.97 5.80
N ILE A 444 -1.23 -4.81 5.27
CA ILE A 444 -2.35 -4.15 5.96
C ILE A 444 -2.77 -4.97 7.18
N ALA A 445 -2.99 -6.27 6.99
CA ALA A 445 -3.38 -7.19 8.05
C ALA A 445 -2.30 -7.22 9.15
N PHE A 446 -1.03 -7.31 8.77
CA PHE A 446 0.11 -7.15 9.68
C PHE A 446 0.04 -5.83 10.46
N SER A 447 -0.11 -4.69 9.77
CA SER A 447 -0.12 -3.37 10.42
C SER A 447 -1.26 -3.21 11.41
N ILE A 448 -2.49 -3.60 11.02
CA ILE A 448 -3.67 -3.56 11.89
C ILE A 448 -3.50 -4.50 13.09
N GLY A 449 -3.00 -5.72 12.84
CA GLY A 449 -2.79 -6.74 13.87
C GLY A 449 -1.76 -6.32 14.91
N VAL A 450 -0.61 -5.80 14.47
CA VAL A 450 0.44 -5.29 15.35
C VAL A 450 -0.01 -4.08 16.14
N LEU A 451 -0.62 -3.07 15.51
CA LEU A 451 -1.12 -1.89 16.22
C LEU A 451 -2.18 -2.27 17.25
N SER A 452 -3.07 -3.20 16.90
CA SER A 452 -4.10 -3.69 17.82
C SER A 452 -3.49 -4.47 18.99
N TRP A 453 -2.48 -5.29 18.72
CA TRP A 453 -1.73 -6.01 19.75
C TRP A 453 -0.99 -5.06 20.69
N LEU A 454 -0.22 -4.10 20.17
CA LEU A 454 0.50 -3.11 20.98
C LEU A 454 -0.47 -2.25 21.80
N LEU A 455 -1.60 -1.85 21.22
CA LEU A 455 -2.66 -1.14 21.93
C LEU A 455 -3.25 -2.00 23.06
N LYS A 456 -3.53 -3.29 22.80
CA LYS A 456 -4.01 -4.23 23.83
C LYS A 456 -3.01 -4.31 24.97
N THR A 457 -1.73 -4.49 24.64
CA THR A 457 -0.65 -4.62 25.62
C THR A 457 -0.47 -3.36 26.46
N HIS A 458 -0.58 -2.19 25.84
CA HIS A 458 -0.53 -0.90 26.55
C HIS A 458 -1.74 -0.69 27.46
N LEU A 459 -2.96 -0.95 26.97
CA LEU A 459 -4.19 -0.80 27.75
C LEU A 459 -4.27 -1.78 28.94
N THR A 460 -3.78 -2.99 28.75
CA THR A 460 -3.71 -4.03 29.81
C THR A 460 -2.48 -3.91 30.71
N LYS A 461 -1.59 -2.93 30.45
CA LYS A 461 -0.29 -2.76 31.12
C LYS A 461 0.53 -4.06 31.20
N SER A 462 0.39 -4.93 30.21
CA SER A 462 0.96 -6.28 30.18
C SER A 462 2.33 -6.35 29.50
N TRP A 463 3.04 -5.23 29.38
CA TRP A 463 4.39 -5.19 28.78
C TRP A 463 5.36 -6.19 29.43
N GLY A 464 5.25 -6.40 30.76
CA GLY A 464 6.06 -7.39 31.49
C GLY A 464 5.63 -8.85 31.26
N LYS A 465 4.49 -9.10 30.60
CA LYS A 465 3.99 -10.44 30.22
C LYS A 465 4.34 -10.80 28.77
N ILE A 466 4.93 -9.88 28.00
CA ILE A 466 5.43 -10.20 26.65
C ILE A 466 6.52 -11.27 26.81
N ILE A 467 6.33 -12.40 26.14
CA ILE A 467 7.24 -13.53 26.24
C ILE A 467 8.52 -13.16 25.49
N GLY A 468 9.61 -13.03 26.23
CA GLY A 468 10.94 -12.97 25.67
C GLY A 468 11.26 -14.31 25.00
N THR A 469 11.51 -14.30 23.70
CA THR A 469 11.98 -15.48 22.99
C THR A 469 13.51 -15.49 22.96
N PRO A 470 14.18 -16.67 22.96
CA PRO A 470 15.63 -16.74 22.83
C PRO A 470 16.19 -16.07 21.56
N VAL A 471 15.35 -15.93 20.53
CA VAL A 471 15.69 -15.28 19.25
C VAL A 471 15.51 -13.75 19.32
N GLY A 472 14.80 -13.24 20.33
CA GLY A 472 14.47 -11.81 20.44
C GLY A 472 15.68 -10.90 20.64
N LEU A 473 16.65 -11.30 21.46
CA LEU A 473 17.88 -10.54 21.67
C LEU A 473 18.76 -10.51 20.40
N PRO A 474 19.05 -11.65 19.73
CA PRO A 474 19.68 -11.67 18.42
C PRO A 474 19.02 -10.75 17.37
N ILE A 475 17.69 -10.77 17.29
CA ILE A 475 16.94 -9.87 16.40
C ILE A 475 17.23 -8.41 16.76
N LEU A 476 17.15 -8.03 18.05
CA LEU A 476 17.43 -6.67 18.49
C LEU A 476 18.87 -6.26 18.15
N CYS A 477 19.86 -7.13 18.38
CA CYS A 477 21.25 -6.89 18.00
C CYS A 477 21.39 -6.64 16.49
N PHE A 478 20.68 -7.41 15.65
CA PHE A 478 20.68 -7.21 14.21
C PHE A 478 20.00 -5.91 13.79
N CYS A 479 18.90 -5.53 14.45
CA CYS A 479 18.24 -4.23 14.24
C CYS A 479 19.20 -3.07 14.55
N LEU A 480 19.90 -3.14 15.69
CA LEU A 480 20.86 -2.13 16.11
C LEU A 480 22.07 -2.07 15.17
N ALA A 481 22.59 -3.22 14.75
CA ALA A 481 23.67 -3.30 13.77
C ALA A 481 23.27 -2.70 12.42
N SER A 482 22.03 -2.93 11.98
CA SER A 482 21.50 -2.35 10.74
C SER A 482 21.32 -0.83 10.83
N ILE A 483 20.88 -0.31 11.99
CA ILE A 483 20.81 1.14 12.24
C ILE A 483 22.23 1.74 12.22
N LEU A 484 23.18 1.08 12.87
CA LEU A 484 24.59 1.51 12.86
C LEU A 484 25.16 1.54 11.44
N ALA A 485 24.88 0.51 10.62
CA ALA A 485 25.29 0.44 9.22
C ALA A 485 24.73 1.60 8.38
N VAL A 486 23.49 2.03 8.62
CA VAL A 486 22.91 3.21 7.96
C VAL A 486 23.58 4.49 8.43
N ILE A 487 23.86 4.64 9.73
CA ILE A 487 24.53 5.85 10.25
C ILE A 487 25.94 6.01 9.65
N THR A 488 26.66 4.91 9.45
CA THR A 488 28.01 4.90 8.87
C THR A 488 28.03 4.69 7.36
N SER A 489 26.87 4.70 6.68
CA SER A 489 26.81 4.35 5.25
C SER A 489 27.40 5.44 4.37
N VAL A 490 27.88 5.05 3.19
CA VAL A 490 28.40 5.97 2.17
C VAL A 490 27.34 6.97 1.70
N ASP A 491 26.09 6.53 1.60
CA ASP A 491 24.94 7.40 1.29
C ASP A 491 23.78 7.12 2.26
N PHE A 492 23.64 8.03 3.22
CA PHE A 492 22.60 7.95 4.25
C PHE A 492 21.18 7.95 3.68
N SER A 493 20.90 8.79 2.67
CA SER A 493 19.54 8.99 2.14
C SER A 493 19.03 7.72 1.44
N THR A 494 19.89 7.11 0.61
CA THR A 494 19.56 5.85 -0.07
C THR A 494 19.50 4.67 0.91
N SER A 495 20.41 4.61 1.88
CA SER A 495 20.50 3.53 2.88
C SER A 495 19.37 3.55 3.92
N LEU A 496 18.74 4.71 4.17
CA LEU A 496 17.62 4.86 5.10
C LEU A 496 16.33 4.17 4.60
N THR A 497 16.09 4.18 3.29
CA THR A 497 14.83 3.66 2.72
C THR A 497 14.61 2.15 2.99
N PRO A 498 15.63 1.28 2.86
CA PRO A 498 15.54 -0.14 3.23
C PRO A 498 15.34 -0.41 4.73
N LEU A 499 15.71 0.51 5.64
CA LEU A 499 15.66 0.30 7.09
C LEU A 499 14.26 -0.08 7.60
N LYS A 500 13.19 0.38 6.91
CA LYS A 500 11.80 0.01 7.21
C LYS A 500 11.56 -1.52 7.20
N LYS A 501 12.39 -2.30 6.49
CA LYS A 501 12.27 -3.77 6.44
C LYS A 501 12.57 -4.44 7.78
N ILE A 502 13.29 -3.78 8.68
CA ILE A 502 13.52 -4.26 10.05
C ILE A 502 12.19 -4.42 10.80
N LEU A 503 11.18 -3.60 10.49
CA LEU A 503 9.85 -3.72 11.09
C LEU A 503 9.17 -5.06 10.78
N LEU A 504 9.61 -5.80 9.76
CA LEU A 504 9.05 -7.11 9.43
C LEU A 504 9.34 -8.15 10.51
N PHE A 505 10.41 -8.01 11.30
CA PHE A 505 10.66 -8.87 12.47
C PHE A 505 9.54 -8.79 13.52
N VAL A 506 8.74 -7.72 13.53
CA VAL A 506 7.59 -7.59 14.43
C VAL A 506 6.54 -8.68 14.15
N VAL A 507 6.47 -9.22 12.92
CA VAL A 507 5.59 -10.37 12.60
C VAL A 507 5.88 -11.54 13.54
N PHE A 508 7.15 -11.86 13.75
CA PHE A 508 7.56 -12.97 14.63
C PHE A 508 7.05 -12.76 16.06
N PHE A 509 7.28 -11.58 16.64
CA PHE A 509 6.84 -11.27 18.01
C PHE A 509 5.32 -11.21 18.12
N TRP A 510 4.64 -10.63 17.12
CA TRP A 510 3.19 -10.56 17.07
C TRP A 510 2.57 -11.96 17.08
N VAL A 511 3.03 -12.87 16.22
CA VAL A 511 2.52 -14.24 16.14
C VAL A 511 2.83 -15.02 17.41
N ALA A 512 4.09 -14.95 17.88
CA ALA A 512 4.53 -15.69 19.07
C ALA A 512 3.78 -15.31 20.36
N ASN A 513 3.29 -14.06 20.45
CA ASN A 513 2.59 -13.54 21.63
C ASN A 513 1.06 -13.47 21.50
N THR A 514 0.47 -13.76 20.33
CA THR A 514 -0.99 -13.68 20.13
C THR A 514 -1.66 -15.01 19.80
N VAL A 515 -0.87 -16.04 19.47
CA VAL A 515 -1.38 -17.40 19.22
C VAL A 515 -1.25 -18.21 20.51
N GLU A 516 -2.34 -18.29 21.27
CA GLU A 516 -2.34 -18.91 22.60
C GLU A 516 -2.96 -20.33 22.61
N ASN A 517 -3.66 -20.73 21.54
CA ASN A 517 -4.46 -21.95 21.49
C ASN A 517 -3.94 -22.97 20.45
N GLU A 518 -3.85 -24.26 20.81
CA GLU A 518 -3.42 -25.33 19.88
C GLU A 518 -4.37 -25.48 18.68
N ARG A 519 -5.69 -25.35 18.90
CA ARG A 519 -6.68 -25.36 17.83
C ARG A 519 -6.48 -24.20 16.84
N GLN A 520 -6.08 -23.04 17.35
CA GLN A 520 -5.83 -21.87 16.52
C GLN A 520 -4.55 -22.06 15.69
N LYS A 521 -3.48 -22.62 16.29
CA LYS A 521 -2.26 -23.01 15.54
C LYS A 521 -2.60 -23.95 14.41
N ASP A 522 -3.35 -25.01 14.68
CA ASP A 522 -3.74 -26.01 13.68
C ASP A 522 -4.55 -25.38 12.54
N LEU A 523 -5.52 -24.51 12.84
CA LEU A 523 -6.32 -23.81 11.85
C LEU A 523 -5.46 -22.88 10.97
N LEU A 524 -4.53 -22.13 11.56
CA LEU A 524 -3.65 -21.22 10.81
C LEU A 524 -2.71 -22.00 9.88
N ILE A 525 -2.16 -23.13 10.32
CA ILE A 525 -1.32 -23.99 9.47
C ILE A 525 -2.13 -24.57 8.31
N LYS A 526 -3.34 -25.08 8.59
CA LYS A 526 -4.22 -25.60 7.54
C LYS A 526 -4.60 -24.55 6.52
N LEU A 527 -4.90 -23.33 7.00
CA LEU A 527 -5.20 -22.18 6.14
C LEU A 527 -4.01 -21.81 5.27
N LEU A 528 -2.78 -21.85 5.81
CA LEU A 528 -1.57 -21.57 5.05
C LEU A 528 -1.30 -22.64 3.98
N ILE A 529 -1.52 -23.92 4.30
CA ILE A 529 -1.38 -25.00 3.31
C ILE A 529 -2.46 -24.85 2.22
N PHE A 530 -3.69 -24.53 2.62
CA PHE A 530 -4.79 -24.29 1.68
C PHE A 530 -4.51 -23.09 0.75
N SER A 531 -3.98 -21.97 1.27
CA SER A 531 -3.55 -20.85 0.44
C SER A 531 -2.43 -21.27 -0.52
N GLY A 532 -1.51 -22.15 -0.09
CA GLY A 532 -0.49 -22.76 -0.95
C GLY A 532 -1.06 -23.58 -2.11
N ILE A 533 -2.10 -24.37 -1.87
CA ILE A 533 -2.81 -25.11 -2.92
C ILE A 533 -3.44 -24.14 -3.91
N MET A 534 -4.21 -23.17 -3.41
CA MET A 534 -4.89 -22.18 -4.25
C MET A 534 -3.88 -21.37 -5.09
N ALA A 535 -2.77 -20.96 -4.50
CA ALA A 535 -1.68 -20.29 -5.21
C ALA A 535 -1.04 -21.18 -6.29
N SER A 536 -0.87 -22.48 -6.00
CA SER A 536 -0.34 -23.46 -6.96
C SER A 536 -1.29 -23.68 -8.13
N LEU A 537 -2.61 -23.74 -7.88
CA LEU A 537 -3.63 -23.86 -8.94
C LEU A 537 -3.64 -22.64 -9.87
N LEU A 538 -3.48 -21.43 -9.32
CA LEU A 538 -3.30 -20.23 -10.13
C LEU A 538 -2.01 -20.28 -10.96
N GLY A 539 -0.93 -20.81 -10.37
CA GLY A 539 0.32 -21.08 -11.09
C GLY A 539 0.13 -22.06 -12.25
N PHE A 540 -0.66 -23.11 -12.09
CA PHE A 540 -1.01 -24.03 -13.18
C PHE A 540 -1.84 -23.38 -14.27
N SER A 541 -2.81 -22.53 -13.90
CA SER A 541 -3.58 -21.75 -14.86
C SER A 541 -2.68 -20.84 -15.70
N GLN A 542 -1.67 -20.20 -15.07
CA GLN A 542 -0.68 -19.40 -15.78
C GLN A 542 0.22 -20.25 -16.70
N ALA A 543 0.67 -21.42 -16.21
CA ALA A 543 1.47 -22.35 -16.99
C ALA A 543 0.75 -22.84 -18.25
N TRP A 544 -0.56 -23.08 -18.13
CA TRP A 544 -1.41 -23.53 -19.23
C TRP A 544 -1.62 -22.47 -20.31
N THR A 545 -1.77 -21.20 -19.93
CA THR A 545 -2.05 -20.11 -20.87
C THR A 545 -0.81 -19.59 -21.58
N THR A 546 0.34 -19.56 -20.91
CA THR A 546 1.52 -18.82 -21.40
C THR A 546 2.66 -19.73 -21.89
N ALA A 547 2.50 -21.05 -21.76
CA ALA A 547 3.53 -22.08 -21.95
C ALA A 547 4.80 -21.86 -21.10
N VAL A 548 5.23 -22.87 -20.35
CA VAL A 548 6.36 -22.72 -19.43
C VAL A 548 7.69 -22.69 -20.19
N SER A 549 8.38 -21.55 -20.15
CA SER A 549 9.71 -21.35 -20.73
C SER A 549 10.63 -20.58 -19.79
N LEU A 550 11.92 -20.47 -20.12
CA LEU A 550 12.87 -19.68 -19.33
C LEU A 550 12.51 -18.19 -19.28
N GLN A 551 11.80 -17.69 -20.30
CA GLN A 551 11.31 -16.33 -20.45
C GLN A 551 9.94 -16.14 -19.79
N ALA A 552 9.07 -17.16 -19.84
CA ALA A 552 7.74 -17.16 -19.24
C ALA A 552 7.65 -18.16 -18.08
N ARG A 553 8.25 -17.79 -16.93
CA ARG A 553 8.24 -18.61 -15.72
C ARG A 553 6.98 -18.38 -14.89
N VAL A 554 6.50 -19.44 -14.27
CA VAL A 554 5.32 -19.38 -13.38
C VAL A 554 5.64 -18.51 -12.16
N SER A 555 4.82 -17.50 -11.95
CA SER A 555 4.90 -16.51 -10.87
C SER A 555 3.61 -16.40 -10.06
N GLY A 556 2.54 -17.04 -10.51
CA GLY A 556 1.23 -16.99 -9.88
C GLY A 556 0.70 -15.56 -9.82
N THR A 557 0.34 -15.14 -8.61
CA THR A 557 -0.13 -13.78 -8.27
C THR A 557 1.01 -12.82 -7.90
N MET A 558 2.24 -13.32 -7.76
CA MET A 558 3.40 -12.50 -7.45
C MET A 558 3.98 -11.85 -8.71
N SER A 559 4.62 -10.70 -8.55
CA SER A 559 5.27 -10.00 -9.67
C SER A 559 6.55 -10.69 -10.15
N ILE A 560 7.18 -11.51 -9.30
CA ILE A 560 8.47 -12.16 -9.55
C ILE A 560 8.38 -13.66 -9.22
N TYR A 561 8.82 -14.51 -10.14
CA TYR A 561 8.78 -15.97 -10.01
C TYR A 561 9.65 -16.51 -8.85
N MET A 562 10.73 -15.80 -8.50
CA MET A 562 11.61 -16.17 -7.39
C MET A 562 10.90 -16.03 -6.03
N THR A 563 10.19 -14.91 -5.83
CA THR A 563 9.33 -14.68 -4.67
C THR A 563 8.28 -15.78 -4.52
N PHE A 564 7.59 -16.09 -5.63
CA PHE A 564 6.58 -17.16 -5.68
C PHE A 564 7.16 -18.54 -5.33
N ALA A 565 8.33 -18.88 -5.89
CA ALA A 565 9.01 -20.13 -5.58
C ALA A 565 9.46 -20.20 -4.11
N GLY A 566 9.94 -19.08 -3.55
CA GLY A 566 10.34 -18.98 -2.15
C GLY A 566 9.20 -19.25 -1.17
N ILE A 567 8.02 -18.64 -1.39
CA ILE A 567 6.84 -18.90 -0.54
C ILE A 567 6.32 -20.34 -0.69
N LEU A 568 6.30 -20.90 -1.90
CA LEU A 568 5.89 -22.30 -2.13
C LEU A 568 6.85 -23.29 -1.44
N MET A 569 8.15 -23.01 -1.49
CA MET A 569 9.16 -23.81 -0.78
C MET A 569 8.87 -23.83 0.73
N LEU A 570 8.64 -22.68 1.36
CA LEU A 570 8.35 -22.59 2.80
C LEU A 570 7.08 -23.37 3.19
N VAL A 571 5.98 -23.16 2.45
CA VAL A 571 4.70 -23.83 2.74
C VAL A 571 4.77 -25.32 2.43
N GLY A 572 5.44 -25.71 1.35
CA GLY A 572 5.60 -27.10 0.95
C GLY A 572 6.41 -27.91 1.99
N LEU A 573 7.49 -27.34 2.54
CA LEU A 573 8.28 -27.98 3.59
C LEU A 573 7.50 -28.09 4.90
N LEU A 574 6.71 -27.07 5.25
CA LEU A 574 5.82 -27.12 6.41
C LEU A 574 4.74 -28.21 6.24
N ALA A 575 4.12 -28.29 5.07
CA ALA A 575 3.13 -29.32 4.73
C ALA A 575 3.74 -30.73 4.75
N LEU A 576 4.95 -30.90 4.20
CA LEU A 576 5.65 -32.18 4.22
C LEU A 576 6.02 -32.61 5.64
N GLY A 577 6.50 -31.68 6.49
CA GLY A 577 6.73 -31.96 7.90
C GLY A 577 5.47 -32.42 8.62
N ARG A 578 4.32 -31.83 8.29
CA ARG A 578 3.01 -32.27 8.77
C ARG A 578 2.64 -33.68 8.33
N VAL A 579 2.85 -34.03 7.07
CA VAL A 579 2.58 -35.38 6.54
C VAL A 579 3.44 -36.44 7.22
N LEU A 580 4.73 -36.15 7.43
CA LEU A 580 5.68 -37.15 7.94
C LEU A 580 5.51 -37.39 9.45
N PHE A 581 5.38 -36.33 10.24
CA PHE A 581 5.46 -36.42 11.70
C PHE A 581 4.12 -36.40 12.43
N LYS A 582 3.02 -36.09 11.75
CA LYS A 582 1.67 -36.23 12.34
C LYS A 582 1.18 -37.68 12.20
N ASN A 583 0.72 -38.27 13.31
CA ASN A 583 0.20 -39.64 13.33
C ASN A 583 -1.13 -39.78 12.59
N THR A 584 -2.06 -38.82 12.78
CA THR A 584 -3.31 -38.76 12.02
C THR A 584 -3.03 -38.23 10.62
N LYS A 585 -2.99 -39.13 9.63
CA LYS A 585 -2.72 -38.78 8.24
C LYS A 585 -3.90 -38.02 7.63
N GLU A 586 -3.66 -36.74 7.35
CA GLU A 586 -4.61 -35.87 6.65
C GLU A 586 -4.38 -36.02 5.13
N THR A 587 -5.23 -36.80 4.46
CA THR A 587 -5.07 -37.14 3.03
C THR A 587 -5.00 -35.93 2.11
N TRP A 588 -5.77 -34.89 2.41
CA TRP A 588 -5.74 -33.64 1.65
C TRP A 588 -4.38 -32.91 1.76
N VAL A 589 -3.66 -33.02 2.87
CA VAL A 589 -2.32 -32.42 3.04
C VAL A 589 -1.29 -33.16 2.19
N MET A 590 -1.42 -34.49 2.05
CA MET A 590 -0.57 -35.27 1.14
C MET A 590 -0.75 -34.82 -0.31
N GLY A 591 -2.00 -34.64 -0.75
CA GLY A 591 -2.31 -34.06 -2.06
C GLY A 591 -1.75 -32.65 -2.21
N ALA A 592 -1.84 -31.83 -1.15
CA ALA A 592 -1.30 -30.47 -1.13
C ALA A 592 0.22 -30.42 -1.37
N VAL A 593 0.98 -31.32 -0.73
CA VAL A 593 2.43 -31.42 -0.94
C VAL A 593 2.75 -31.73 -2.40
N GLY A 594 2.03 -32.68 -3.01
CA GLY A 594 2.24 -33.01 -4.43
C GLY A 594 1.94 -31.83 -5.36
N VAL A 595 0.81 -31.14 -5.14
CA VAL A 595 0.41 -29.95 -5.92
C VAL A 595 1.43 -28.82 -5.77
N ILE A 596 1.87 -28.51 -4.54
CA ILE A 596 2.84 -27.46 -4.27
C ILE A 596 4.21 -27.80 -4.87
N ALA A 597 4.69 -29.04 -4.68
CA ALA A 597 5.97 -29.48 -5.21
C ALA A 597 5.98 -29.46 -6.75
N PHE A 598 4.89 -29.90 -7.39
CA PHE A 598 4.78 -29.84 -8.85
C PHE A 598 4.75 -28.39 -9.36
N CYS A 599 3.99 -27.50 -8.72
CA CYS A 599 4.00 -26.08 -9.09
C CYS A 599 5.37 -25.44 -8.88
N LEU A 600 6.07 -25.79 -7.80
CA LEU A 600 7.43 -25.34 -7.54
C LEU A 600 8.39 -25.76 -8.67
N LEU A 601 8.26 -26.96 -9.23
CA LEU A 601 9.02 -27.40 -10.42
C LEU A 601 8.70 -26.57 -11.68
N LEU A 602 7.50 -26.03 -11.83
CA LEU A 602 7.16 -25.17 -12.98
C LEU A 602 7.71 -23.74 -12.86
N THR A 603 8.19 -23.33 -11.68
CA THR A 603 8.80 -22.01 -11.49
C THR A 603 10.20 -21.89 -12.11
N LEU A 604 10.85 -23.02 -12.44
CA LEU A 604 12.23 -23.09 -12.98
C LEU A 604 13.29 -22.36 -12.11
N THR A 605 13.01 -22.22 -10.82
CA THR A 605 13.83 -21.46 -9.87
C THR A 605 14.75 -22.38 -9.06
N ARG A 606 16.00 -22.49 -9.53
CA ARG A 606 17.05 -23.36 -8.97
C ARG A 606 17.23 -23.23 -7.45
N GLN A 607 17.27 -22.00 -6.92
CA GLN A 607 17.52 -21.77 -5.49
C GLN A 607 16.39 -22.31 -4.59
N ALA A 608 15.13 -22.19 -5.03
CA ALA A 608 13.99 -22.70 -4.30
C ALA A 608 13.90 -24.24 -4.38
N TRP A 609 14.31 -24.85 -5.50
CA TRP A 609 14.43 -26.30 -5.62
C TRP A 609 15.49 -26.85 -4.68
N LEU A 610 16.67 -26.22 -4.64
CA LEU A 610 17.74 -26.61 -3.73
C LEU A 610 17.30 -26.46 -2.26
N GLY A 611 16.65 -25.35 -1.91
CA GLY A 611 16.12 -25.15 -0.56
C GLY A 611 15.05 -26.18 -0.18
N PHE A 612 14.11 -26.49 -1.09
CA PHE A 612 13.12 -27.54 -0.88
C PHE A 612 13.76 -28.93 -0.73
N PHE A 613 14.79 -29.22 -1.52
CA PHE A 613 15.55 -30.46 -1.45
C PHE A 613 16.28 -30.60 -0.10
N VAL A 614 17.04 -29.59 0.32
CA VAL A 614 17.76 -29.59 1.61
C VAL A 614 16.78 -29.72 2.79
N GLY A 615 15.67 -28.97 2.78
CA GLY A 615 14.64 -29.09 3.80
C GLY A 615 14.01 -30.49 3.84
N THR A 616 13.78 -31.10 2.68
CA THR A 616 13.26 -32.47 2.57
C THR A 616 14.24 -33.51 3.11
N LEU A 617 15.54 -33.37 2.82
CA LEU A 617 16.57 -34.25 3.38
C LEU A 617 16.59 -34.20 4.92
N ILE A 618 16.46 -33.01 5.49
CA ILE A 618 16.40 -32.81 6.94
C ILE A 618 15.16 -33.52 7.52
N LEU A 619 14.00 -33.34 6.89
CA LEU A 619 12.77 -34.03 7.33
C LEU A 619 12.91 -35.55 7.26
N ILE A 620 13.48 -36.09 6.17
CA ILE A 620 13.69 -37.54 6.02
C ILE A 620 14.69 -38.06 7.05
N ALA A 621 15.80 -37.34 7.30
CA ALA A 621 16.80 -37.72 8.27
C ALA A 621 16.20 -37.84 9.69
N PHE A 622 15.31 -36.91 10.07
CA PHE A 622 14.62 -36.95 11.35
C PHE A 622 13.42 -37.91 11.39
N TRP A 623 12.81 -38.23 10.25
CA TRP A 623 11.69 -39.17 10.18
C TRP A 623 12.18 -40.61 10.21
N ASN A 624 13.01 -40.99 9.24
CA ASN A 624 13.70 -42.28 9.19
C ASN A 624 14.85 -42.21 8.17
N LYS A 625 16.09 -42.16 8.68
CA LYS A 625 17.33 -42.08 7.90
C LYS A 625 17.49 -43.14 6.80
N LYS A 626 16.82 -44.30 6.89
CA LYS A 626 16.89 -45.34 5.85
C LYS A 626 16.33 -44.86 4.50
N TYR A 627 15.34 -43.98 4.50
CA TYR A 627 14.77 -43.42 3.27
C TYR A 627 15.68 -42.38 2.59
N LEU A 628 16.82 -42.00 3.19
CA LEU A 628 17.82 -41.24 2.44
C LEU A 628 18.36 -42.03 1.24
N LEU A 629 18.33 -43.37 1.30
CA LEU A 629 18.72 -44.24 0.19
C LEU A 629 17.74 -44.20 -0.99
N SER A 630 16.50 -43.75 -0.80
CA SER A 630 15.54 -43.58 -1.91
C SER A 630 15.71 -42.26 -2.66
N VAL A 631 16.52 -41.33 -2.15
CA VAL A 631 16.73 -40.01 -2.78
C VAL A 631 17.29 -40.13 -4.21
N PRO A 632 18.34 -40.93 -4.50
CA PRO A 632 18.84 -41.09 -5.87
C PRO A 632 17.76 -41.66 -6.81
N ILE A 633 16.93 -42.59 -6.33
CA ILE A 633 15.85 -43.20 -7.11
C ILE A 633 14.80 -42.15 -7.48
N VAL A 634 14.42 -41.28 -6.54
CA VAL A 634 13.47 -40.18 -6.79
C VAL A 634 14.04 -39.16 -7.77
N LEU A 635 15.33 -38.83 -7.67
CA LEU A 635 15.99 -37.92 -8.61
C LEU A 635 16.05 -38.51 -10.03
N ILE A 636 16.36 -39.80 -10.17
CA ILE A 636 16.33 -40.50 -11.46
C ILE A 636 14.90 -40.51 -12.03
N PHE A 637 13.90 -40.80 -11.21
CA PHE A 637 12.50 -40.75 -11.62
C PHE A 637 12.12 -39.34 -12.11
N LEU A 638 12.48 -38.29 -11.37
CA LEU A 638 12.25 -36.91 -11.80
C LEU A 638 12.93 -36.61 -13.14
N LEU A 639 14.19 -37.00 -13.34
CA LEU A 639 14.92 -36.81 -14.60
C LEU A 639 14.29 -37.56 -15.79
N LEU A 640 13.70 -38.74 -15.55
CA LEU A 640 13.06 -39.53 -16.60
C LEU A 640 11.71 -38.91 -17.03
N PHE A 641 10.88 -38.52 -16.05
CA PHE A 641 9.49 -38.13 -16.28
C PHE A 641 9.23 -36.61 -16.32
N SER A 642 10.22 -35.76 -16.03
CA SER A 642 10.02 -34.30 -16.08
C SER A 642 9.99 -33.75 -17.52
N PRO A 643 9.32 -32.61 -17.76
CA PRO A 643 9.40 -31.89 -19.04
C PRO A 643 10.84 -31.50 -19.41
N GLU A 644 11.10 -31.30 -20.71
CA GLU A 644 12.43 -30.95 -21.24
C GLU A 644 13.00 -29.68 -20.59
N SER A 645 12.18 -28.64 -20.41
CA SER A 645 12.58 -27.39 -19.72
C SER A 645 13.04 -27.60 -18.27
N VAL A 646 12.51 -28.61 -17.57
CA VAL A 646 12.96 -28.98 -16.22
C VAL A 646 14.27 -29.78 -16.30
N LYS A 647 14.41 -30.69 -17.27
CA LYS A 647 15.65 -31.46 -17.49
C LYS A 647 16.82 -30.53 -17.80
N ASP A 648 16.66 -29.59 -18.74
CA ASP A 648 17.66 -28.60 -19.09
C ASP A 648 18.07 -27.76 -17.88
N ARG A 649 17.08 -27.40 -17.05
CA ARG A 649 17.33 -26.63 -15.83
C ARG A 649 18.07 -27.43 -14.76
N LEU A 650 17.85 -28.74 -14.69
CA LEU A 650 18.56 -29.66 -13.79
C LEU A 650 19.99 -29.91 -14.25
N PHE A 651 20.24 -30.16 -15.54
CA PHE A 651 21.60 -30.34 -16.06
C PHE A 651 22.46 -29.10 -15.85
N SER A 652 21.86 -27.92 -16.02
CA SER A 652 22.54 -26.64 -15.80
C SER A 652 22.78 -26.28 -14.32
N LEU A 653 22.38 -27.13 -13.35
CA LEU A 653 22.86 -27.04 -11.96
C LEU A 653 24.30 -27.56 -11.81
N ILE A 654 24.69 -28.52 -12.66
CA ILE A 654 25.96 -29.23 -12.59
C ILE A 654 26.95 -28.65 -13.63
N ASP A 655 26.44 -27.94 -14.62
CA ASP A 655 27.25 -27.22 -15.59
C ASP A 655 27.97 -26.02 -14.97
N LEU A 656 29.28 -26.15 -14.79
CA LEU A 656 30.14 -25.07 -14.28
C LEU A 656 30.31 -23.92 -15.27
N THR A 657 29.96 -24.13 -16.55
CA THR A 657 30.01 -23.11 -17.59
C THR A 657 28.70 -22.32 -17.73
N ASP A 658 27.67 -22.65 -16.94
CA ASP A 658 26.39 -21.93 -16.94
C ASP A 658 26.58 -20.46 -16.58
N TRP A 659 26.08 -19.57 -17.45
CA TRP A 659 26.27 -18.13 -17.32
C TRP A 659 25.71 -17.57 -16.00
N THR A 660 24.65 -18.17 -15.43
CA THR A 660 24.06 -17.68 -14.17
C THR A 660 24.90 -18.04 -12.96
N LEU A 661 25.66 -19.13 -13.01
CA LEU A 661 26.63 -19.49 -11.98
C LEU A 661 27.86 -18.59 -12.09
N GLN A 662 28.39 -18.43 -13.30
CA GLN A 662 29.52 -17.53 -13.57
C GLN A 662 29.22 -16.09 -13.13
N ALA A 663 28.04 -15.56 -13.45
CA ALA A 663 27.60 -14.24 -13.00
C ALA A 663 27.61 -14.11 -11.47
N ARG A 664 27.14 -15.12 -10.73
CA ARG A 664 27.16 -15.10 -9.25
C ARG A 664 28.58 -15.12 -8.70
N LEU A 665 29.50 -15.89 -9.29
CA LEU A 665 30.89 -15.91 -8.87
C LEU A 665 31.53 -14.52 -9.00
N TYR A 666 31.31 -13.83 -10.12
CA TYR A 666 31.77 -12.44 -10.30
C TYR A 666 31.12 -11.48 -9.30
N LEU A 667 29.82 -11.61 -9.04
CA LEU A 667 29.13 -10.81 -8.02
C LEU A 667 29.73 -11.05 -6.64
N TRP A 668 30.03 -12.30 -6.27
CA TRP A 668 30.62 -12.62 -4.97
C TRP A 668 32.04 -12.10 -4.83
N GLN A 669 32.85 -12.18 -5.90
CA GLN A 669 34.17 -11.57 -5.96
C GLN A 669 34.09 -10.05 -5.80
N GLY A 670 33.18 -9.38 -6.53
CA GLY A 670 32.96 -7.94 -6.39
C GLY A 670 32.50 -7.54 -5.00
N GLY A 671 31.54 -8.28 -4.42
CA GLY A 671 31.09 -8.08 -3.05
C GLY A 671 32.21 -8.28 -2.02
N TRP A 672 33.12 -9.21 -2.26
CA TRP A 672 34.29 -9.41 -1.41
C TRP A 672 35.27 -8.24 -1.47
N GLU A 673 35.53 -7.68 -2.65
CA GLU A 673 36.38 -6.48 -2.78
C GLU A 673 35.75 -5.27 -2.09
N ILE A 674 34.42 -5.06 -2.23
CA ILE A 674 33.72 -3.99 -1.50
C ILE A 674 33.80 -4.20 0.01
N PHE A 675 33.64 -5.44 0.48
CA PHE A 675 33.72 -5.76 1.91
C PHE A 675 35.09 -5.43 2.51
N LYS A 676 36.20 -5.63 1.78
CA LYS A 676 37.54 -5.29 2.28
C LYS A 676 37.70 -3.82 2.63
N ASP A 677 36.99 -2.94 1.92
CA ASP A 677 37.03 -1.50 2.17
C ASP A 677 36.09 -1.08 3.31
N TYR A 678 35.02 -1.85 3.58
CA TYR A 678 34.02 -1.56 4.63
C TYR A 678 33.78 -2.74 5.59
N PRO A 679 34.81 -3.28 6.29
CA PRO A 679 34.71 -4.58 6.95
C PRO A 679 33.86 -4.60 8.23
N ILE A 680 33.76 -3.47 8.95
CA ILE A 680 33.14 -3.43 10.29
C ILE A 680 31.62 -3.28 10.20
N THR A 681 31.15 -2.18 9.61
CA THR A 681 29.73 -1.80 9.54
C THR A 681 29.14 -1.85 8.13
N GLY A 682 29.94 -2.22 7.12
CA GLY A 682 29.51 -2.25 5.71
C GLY A 682 29.40 -0.85 5.10
N CYS A 683 29.09 -0.78 3.81
CA CYS A 683 28.87 0.49 3.12
C CYS A 683 27.43 1.01 3.20
N GLY A 684 26.54 0.30 3.89
CA GLY A 684 25.12 0.61 4.04
C GLY A 684 24.24 -0.08 3.00
N PHE A 685 22.92 -0.08 3.21
CA PHE A 685 22.00 -0.76 2.31
C PHE A 685 21.99 -0.11 0.92
N LYS A 686 22.01 -0.96 -0.12
CA LYS A 686 22.09 -0.55 -1.54
C LYS A 686 23.38 0.18 -1.92
N CYS A 687 24.44 0.12 -1.11
CA CYS A 687 25.70 0.78 -1.47
C CYS A 687 26.30 0.26 -2.78
N VAL A 688 26.08 -1.01 -3.13
CA VAL A 688 26.48 -1.61 -4.41
C VAL A 688 25.96 -0.82 -5.61
N ASP A 689 24.71 -0.35 -5.55
CA ASP A 689 24.08 0.40 -6.65
C ASP A 689 24.79 1.74 -6.91
N ILE A 690 25.53 2.25 -5.92
CA ILE A 690 26.26 3.52 -5.96
C ILE A 690 27.74 3.27 -6.30
N LEU A 691 28.33 2.27 -5.65
CA LEU A 691 29.77 2.01 -5.68
C LEU A 691 30.22 1.13 -6.84
N HIS A 692 29.32 0.47 -7.58
CA HIS A 692 29.68 -0.49 -8.62
C HIS A 692 30.68 0.04 -9.68
N THR A 693 30.73 1.35 -9.92
CA THR A 693 31.69 1.96 -10.87
C THR A 693 33.11 2.09 -10.32
N GLN A 694 33.30 1.98 -9.01
CA GLN A 694 34.57 2.15 -8.32
C GLN A 694 35.34 0.83 -8.17
N TYR A 695 34.69 -0.29 -8.42
CA TYR A 695 35.27 -1.63 -8.28
C TYR A 695 35.41 -2.32 -9.65
N PRO A 696 36.43 -3.17 -9.85
CA PRO A 696 36.58 -3.93 -11.09
C PRO A 696 35.35 -4.81 -11.36
N ASP A 697 34.67 -4.56 -12.47
CA ASP A 697 33.59 -5.40 -12.99
C ASP A 697 33.92 -5.85 -14.42
N PRO A 698 34.87 -6.79 -14.60
CA PRO A 698 35.27 -7.27 -15.93
C PRO A 698 34.10 -7.94 -16.68
N SER A 699 33.03 -8.31 -15.98
CA SER A 699 31.84 -8.96 -16.52
C SER A 699 30.70 -7.99 -16.88
N GLY A 700 30.70 -6.78 -16.33
CA GLY A 700 29.58 -5.84 -16.38
C GLY A 700 28.33 -6.27 -15.58
N PHE A 701 28.39 -7.37 -14.83
CA PHE A 701 27.24 -7.92 -14.11
C PHE A 701 26.93 -7.19 -12.80
N ILE A 702 27.93 -6.63 -12.12
CA ILE A 702 27.73 -5.88 -10.87
C ILE A 702 26.91 -4.63 -11.16
N ALA A 703 27.25 -3.91 -12.24
CA ALA A 703 26.51 -2.73 -12.69
C ALA A 703 25.07 -3.08 -13.15
N ARG A 704 24.88 -4.24 -13.76
CA ARG A 704 23.62 -4.64 -14.40
C ARG A 704 22.62 -5.30 -13.45
N LEU A 705 23.06 -6.18 -12.56
CA LEU A 705 22.19 -7.08 -11.79
C LEU A 705 21.80 -6.56 -10.39
N LYS A 706 22.40 -5.44 -9.93
CA LYS A 706 21.99 -4.69 -8.73
C LYS A 706 21.70 -5.58 -7.51
N GLY A 707 22.76 -6.19 -6.98
CA GLY A 707 22.74 -7.07 -5.80
C GLY A 707 23.71 -8.25 -5.93
N MET A 708 24.01 -8.91 -4.80
CA MET A 708 25.03 -9.98 -4.73
C MET A 708 24.47 -11.39 -4.95
N HIS A 709 23.15 -11.55 -5.04
CA HIS A 709 22.47 -12.84 -5.22
C HIS A 709 22.91 -13.93 -4.22
N ASN A 710 23.29 -13.52 -3.01
CA ASN A 710 23.63 -14.37 -1.88
C ASN A 710 23.45 -13.55 -0.59
N ASN A 711 22.66 -14.04 0.36
CA ASN A 711 22.36 -13.32 1.60
C ASN A 711 23.62 -12.98 2.42
N ILE A 712 24.59 -13.88 2.48
CA ILE A 712 25.80 -13.71 3.29
C ILE A 712 26.68 -12.60 2.71
N ILE A 713 26.98 -12.67 1.41
CA ILE A 713 27.79 -11.64 0.74
C ILE A 713 27.07 -10.30 0.74
N GLN A 714 25.75 -10.30 0.46
CA GLN A 714 24.95 -9.07 0.50
C GLN A 714 24.98 -8.42 1.89
N LEU A 715 24.80 -9.20 2.96
CA LEU A 715 24.83 -8.68 4.33
C LEU A 715 26.23 -8.23 4.76
N LEU A 716 27.28 -8.91 4.32
CA LEU A 716 28.67 -8.47 4.56
C LEU A 716 28.92 -7.09 3.95
N VAL A 717 28.48 -6.88 2.71
CA VAL A 717 28.62 -5.61 2.02
C VAL A 717 27.76 -4.51 2.67
N ASP A 718 26.50 -4.81 2.95
CA ASP A 718 25.55 -3.82 3.47
C ASP A 718 25.80 -3.45 4.94
N THR A 719 26.22 -4.41 5.78
CA THR A 719 26.24 -4.27 7.25
C THR A 719 27.55 -4.69 7.94
N GLY A 720 28.53 -5.17 7.17
CA GLY A 720 29.83 -5.61 7.68
C GLY A 720 29.76 -6.85 8.56
N ILE A 721 30.88 -7.14 9.24
CA ILE A 721 30.98 -8.31 10.12
C ILE A 721 30.05 -8.21 11.34
N ILE A 722 29.76 -6.98 11.82
CA ILE A 722 28.85 -6.76 12.96
C ILE A 722 27.43 -7.19 12.59
N GLY A 723 26.92 -6.72 11.45
CA GLY A 723 25.58 -7.08 10.99
C GLY A 723 25.47 -8.54 10.60
N LEU A 724 26.45 -9.11 9.89
CA LEU A 724 26.45 -10.54 9.58
C LEU A 724 26.49 -11.39 10.86
N GLY A 725 27.36 -11.05 11.82
CA GLY A 725 27.46 -11.76 13.10
C GLY A 725 26.14 -11.75 13.88
N ALA A 726 25.49 -10.59 13.95
CA ALA A 726 24.18 -10.46 14.56
C ALA A 726 23.11 -11.30 13.81
N TRP A 727 23.13 -11.30 12.48
CA TRP A 727 22.22 -12.11 11.67
C TRP A 727 22.44 -13.61 11.88
N LEU A 728 23.69 -14.08 11.90
CA LEU A 728 24.01 -15.49 12.17
C LEU A 728 23.56 -15.92 13.59
N SER A 729 23.65 -15.02 14.57
CA SER A 729 23.21 -15.30 15.93
C SER A 729 21.71 -15.59 16.04
N ILE A 730 20.88 -15.05 15.12
CA ILE A 730 19.43 -15.34 15.05
C ILE A 730 19.23 -16.83 14.76
N TRP A 731 19.93 -17.36 13.75
CA TRP A 731 19.79 -18.76 13.35
C TRP A 731 20.36 -19.71 14.39
N VAL A 732 21.52 -19.38 14.97
CA VAL A 732 22.11 -20.16 16.08
C VAL A 732 21.14 -20.23 17.26
N ALA A 733 20.57 -19.10 17.69
CA ALA A 733 19.60 -19.07 18.78
C ALA A 733 18.33 -19.86 18.45
N TYR A 734 17.85 -19.79 17.21
CA TYR A 734 16.68 -20.54 16.75
C TYR A 734 16.94 -22.06 16.80
N PHE A 735 18.05 -22.54 16.23
CA PHE A 735 18.40 -23.96 16.24
C PHE A 735 18.66 -24.51 17.65
N LEU A 736 19.37 -23.74 18.49
CA LEU A 736 19.59 -24.12 19.89
C LEU A 736 18.27 -24.21 20.67
N ASN A 737 17.31 -23.32 20.40
CA ASN A 737 16.00 -23.38 21.03
C ASN A 737 15.19 -24.61 20.57
N ILE A 738 15.25 -24.98 19.29
CA ILE A 738 14.62 -26.21 18.79
C ILE A 738 15.27 -27.44 19.45
N TYR A 739 16.60 -27.47 19.52
CA TYR A 739 17.35 -28.56 20.16
C TYR A 739 17.00 -28.70 21.65
N LYS A 740 16.89 -27.59 22.40
CA LYS A 740 16.49 -27.62 23.81
C LYS A 740 15.05 -28.12 24.03
N LYS A 741 14.16 -27.89 23.06
CA LYS A 741 12.77 -28.37 23.13
C LYS A 741 12.61 -29.82 22.67
N TRP A 742 13.68 -30.47 22.22
CA TRP A 742 13.64 -31.79 21.59
C TRP A 742 12.91 -32.84 22.42
N ASP A 743 13.23 -32.95 23.71
CA ASP A 743 12.64 -33.96 24.59
C ASP A 743 11.13 -33.75 24.80
N GLN A 744 10.66 -32.51 24.77
CA GLN A 744 9.24 -32.15 24.92
C GLN A 744 8.43 -32.41 23.64
N LEU A 745 9.07 -32.46 22.46
CA LEU A 745 8.42 -32.75 21.18
C LEU A 745 7.98 -34.20 21.05
N THR A 746 8.38 -35.08 21.97
CA THR A 746 7.99 -36.48 21.97
C THR A 746 6.55 -36.72 22.44
N LEU A 747 5.91 -35.72 23.06
CA LEU A 747 4.62 -35.85 23.74
C LEU A 747 3.40 -35.35 22.93
N ASP A 748 3.60 -34.52 21.90
CA ASP A 748 2.51 -33.97 21.06
C ASP A 748 2.89 -33.98 19.57
N ASP A 749 2.19 -34.80 18.79
CA ASP A 749 2.41 -34.96 17.35
C ASP A 749 2.20 -33.66 16.56
N ASN A 750 1.24 -32.82 16.96
CA ASN A 750 0.97 -31.57 16.25
C ASN A 750 2.14 -30.60 16.45
N ALA A 751 2.59 -30.44 17.69
CA ALA A 751 3.75 -29.62 18.02
C ALA A 751 5.03 -30.15 17.35
N LYS A 752 5.26 -31.47 17.36
CA LYS A 752 6.39 -32.12 16.67
C LYS A 752 6.40 -31.81 15.18
N SER A 753 5.25 -31.99 14.52
CA SER A 753 5.12 -31.77 13.08
C SER A 753 5.33 -30.30 12.68
N LEU A 754 4.85 -29.37 13.51
CA LEU A 754 5.03 -27.93 13.31
C LEU A 754 6.50 -27.53 13.48
N VAL A 755 7.15 -27.99 14.54
CA VAL A 755 8.54 -27.62 14.83
C VAL A 755 9.49 -28.19 13.78
N LEU A 756 9.35 -29.47 13.41
CA LEU A 756 10.19 -30.08 12.37
C LEU A 756 9.89 -29.50 10.97
N GLY A 757 8.63 -29.20 10.67
CA GLY A 757 8.26 -28.47 9.44
C GLY A 757 8.87 -27.07 9.40
N SER A 758 8.86 -26.34 10.52
CA SER A 758 9.49 -25.02 10.62
C SER A 758 11.02 -25.08 10.51
N LEU A 759 11.65 -26.10 11.11
CA LEU A 759 13.09 -26.36 10.99
C LEU A 759 13.48 -26.59 9.53
N ALA A 760 12.71 -27.41 8.82
CA ALA A 760 12.91 -27.66 7.40
C ALA A 760 12.72 -26.40 6.57
N ALA A 761 11.69 -25.60 6.83
CA ALA A 761 11.44 -24.35 6.12
C ALA A 761 12.59 -23.33 6.30
N VAL A 762 13.09 -23.16 7.54
CA VAL A 762 14.21 -22.26 7.84
C VAL A 762 15.50 -22.74 7.18
N THR A 763 15.79 -24.05 7.23
CA THR A 763 16.99 -24.61 6.60
C THR A 763 16.93 -24.54 5.07
N GLY A 764 15.75 -24.78 4.48
CA GLY A 764 15.51 -24.56 3.06
C GLY A 764 15.68 -23.10 2.64
N PHE A 765 15.17 -22.15 3.44
CA PHE A 765 15.37 -20.71 3.24
C PHE A 765 16.85 -20.32 3.24
N LEU A 766 17.63 -20.82 4.21
CA LEU A 766 19.07 -20.55 4.31
C LEU A 766 19.85 -21.16 3.14
N ALA A 767 19.52 -22.39 2.73
CA ALA A 767 20.14 -23.04 1.58
C ALA A 767 19.83 -22.31 0.27
N GLY A 768 18.57 -21.89 0.05
CA GLY A 768 18.20 -21.06 -1.10
C GLY A 768 18.90 -19.70 -1.08
N GLY A 769 19.05 -19.12 0.11
CA GLY A 769 19.73 -17.84 0.36
C GLY A 769 21.22 -17.80 -0.01
N MET A 770 21.84 -18.95 -0.32
CA MET A 770 23.19 -18.99 -0.88
C MET A 770 23.23 -18.61 -2.37
N PHE A 771 22.10 -18.66 -3.08
CA PHE A 771 22.00 -18.43 -4.53
C PHE A 771 20.99 -17.33 -4.91
N GLU A 772 20.37 -16.70 -3.91
CA GLU A 772 19.50 -15.54 -4.04
C GLU A 772 19.55 -14.67 -2.78
N THR A 773 19.26 -13.38 -2.92
CA THR A 773 19.04 -12.45 -1.79
C THR A 773 17.61 -12.52 -1.25
N ASN A 774 17.15 -13.73 -0.92
CA ASN A 774 15.76 -13.96 -0.48
C ASN A 774 15.44 -13.35 0.89
N PHE A 775 16.45 -12.96 1.70
CA PHE A 775 16.25 -12.23 2.96
C PHE A 775 15.79 -10.78 2.75
N TYR A 776 16.03 -10.23 1.56
CA TYR A 776 15.58 -8.89 1.19
C TYR A 776 14.20 -8.89 0.54
N ASP A 777 13.65 -10.06 0.24
CA ASP A 777 12.28 -10.24 -0.26
C ASP A 777 11.30 -10.19 0.92
N SER A 778 10.38 -9.21 0.90
CA SER A 778 9.54 -8.92 2.07
C SER A 778 8.48 -9.99 2.29
N GLU A 779 7.99 -10.57 1.21
CA GLU A 779 6.96 -11.59 1.13
C GLU A 779 7.49 -12.90 1.73
N VAL A 780 8.70 -13.31 1.31
CA VAL A 780 9.36 -14.52 1.81
C VAL A 780 9.68 -14.38 3.31
N VAL A 781 10.28 -13.26 3.74
CA VAL A 781 10.66 -13.11 5.16
C VAL A 781 9.47 -12.93 6.10
N MET A 782 8.39 -12.24 5.68
CA MET A 782 7.17 -12.16 6.48
C MET A 782 6.60 -13.56 6.76
N LEU A 783 6.56 -14.41 5.73
CA LEU A 783 6.09 -15.78 5.87
C LEU A 783 7.04 -16.64 6.73
N LEU A 784 8.35 -16.48 6.54
CA LEU A 784 9.37 -17.11 7.38
C LEU A 784 9.20 -16.75 8.86
N TYR A 785 9.06 -15.46 9.17
CA TYR A 785 8.86 -14.97 10.55
C TYR A 785 7.54 -15.43 11.14
N PHE A 786 6.48 -15.56 10.33
CA PHE A 786 5.24 -16.20 10.74
C PHE A 786 5.45 -17.67 11.12
N ILE A 787 6.14 -18.46 10.28
CA ILE A 787 6.44 -19.88 10.53
C ILE A 787 7.31 -20.04 11.79
N MET A 788 8.32 -19.19 11.96
CA MET A 788 9.13 -19.16 13.18
C MET A 788 8.28 -18.81 14.40
N GLY A 789 7.44 -17.77 14.30
CA GLY A 789 6.61 -17.27 15.40
C GLY A 789 5.59 -18.31 15.87
N ILE A 790 4.88 -18.95 14.96
CA ILE A 790 3.86 -19.97 15.29
C ILE A 790 4.48 -21.23 15.91
N SER A 791 5.70 -21.61 15.49
CA SER A 791 6.44 -22.74 16.08
C SER A 791 6.91 -22.46 17.52
N MET A 792 7.12 -21.19 17.85
CA MET A 792 7.62 -20.76 19.16
C MET A 792 6.52 -20.25 20.10
N ALA A 793 5.30 -20.07 19.61
CA ALA A 793 4.15 -19.66 20.39
C ALA A 793 3.85 -20.69 21.50
N GLN A 794 3.83 -20.24 22.75
CA GLN A 794 3.53 -21.08 23.91
C GLN A 794 2.01 -21.21 24.08
N THR A 795 1.54 -22.42 24.30
CA THR A 795 0.13 -22.71 24.60
C THR A 795 -0.06 -22.81 26.10
N ASN A 796 -0.86 -21.90 26.67
CA ASN A 796 -1.15 -21.89 28.09
C ASN A 796 -2.07 -23.06 28.44
N LYS A 797 -1.50 -24.19 28.86
CA LYS A 797 -2.28 -25.29 29.47
C LYS A 797 -2.90 -24.90 30.82
N ASN A 798 -2.37 -23.89 31.51
CA ASN A 798 -2.72 -23.60 32.91
C ASN A 798 -3.97 -22.72 33.12
N MET A 799 -4.53 -22.10 32.07
CA MET A 799 -5.72 -21.22 32.24
C MET A 799 -7.05 -21.99 32.32
N GLN A 800 -7.05 -23.30 32.08
CA GLN A 800 -8.23 -24.16 32.29
C GLN A 800 -8.37 -24.58 33.76
N GLU A 801 -7.27 -24.72 34.51
CA GLU A 801 -7.33 -25.05 35.95
C GLU A 801 -7.77 -23.84 36.79
N GLU A 802 -7.32 -22.61 36.47
CA GLU A 802 -7.79 -21.39 37.16
C GLU A 802 -9.27 -21.08 36.90
N LYS A 803 -9.83 -21.51 35.76
CA LYS A 803 -11.28 -21.37 35.45
C LYS A 803 -12.15 -22.48 36.03
N GLN A 804 -11.56 -23.55 36.55
CA GLN A 804 -12.28 -24.60 37.28
C GLN A 804 -12.20 -24.40 38.80
N LEU A 805 -11.29 -23.53 39.28
CA LEU A 805 -11.11 -23.17 40.69
C LEU A 805 -11.69 -21.79 41.07
N GLN A 806 -12.26 -21.04 40.11
CA GLN A 806 -13.09 -19.85 40.32
C GLN A 806 -14.52 -20.15 39.87
#